data_AF-A0A7J6LF11-F1
#
_entry.id   AF-A0A7J6LF11-F1
#
_cell.length_a   1.000
_cell.length_b   1.000
_cell.length_c   1.000
_cell.angle_alpha   90.00
_cell.angle_beta   90.00
_cell.angle_gamma   90.00
#
_symmetry.space_group_name_H-M   'P 1'
#
loop_
_entity.id
_entity.type
_entity.pdbx_description
1 polymer ?
#
loop_
_entity_poly.entity_id
_entity_poly.type
_entity_poly.pdbx_seq_one_letter_code
_entity_poly.pdbx_strand_id
1 'polypeptide(L)'
;MLRLPSTLIACVTVLAVRAGVDDIPLNYYPILMTHDAAMGYLENSSEIIHRCSKNQVGNLYQQLSCGARAFDLRPACVGEDVVVHHGLQVVHVPLKSVVEDAMRWSRENPDEIIFVRLGLYGPDTAECKARVPPILSELKLMESIGSPGVPCSRLDGMTVGGAKELSRTPVGGHVFVYERDCGEDHGGSHCHSTDSSGAWSVHCYTAFDSSRPSEKVEDFLSSIETVSQLTPNGSKFLTNEAHWQYNLDQFEGVRLASSSLPMDEYFSRLNHFLVERIDKLANINMLQVENVCDHGLELNAKLKERAIALGRQYPKGKGYSTLDHRFFNALFFNVCCTVFVISLARCVLIALSAATVDDIPLNHYPMIMSHDAGMGYTEPSLQNIVRWSKNQVGDLRQQVDCGARAFDMRGACGDDGVVRIHHGIFVIDVPLRKALEDLIAVAGERPQELLLVQYQQYLPDTEECRREVWKVSEELGLMKSLGGGGDSCEKLRGLTVGGAKEHGKLANGGHIFVFEAGDNCTLGRGNLNCYTKPDDSQTFESCFPATGSSGPSAGVTEMVDTLVGLASVLPPEDGRLLSTAGHWQYNLEQFTGILQYHSSLLMDVYFSDLHHWIANRTQEMDYVGLLGLDNVCDRGLGIYNKLSQRIEELSAVHRG
;
A
#
# COMPACT_ATOMS: atom_id res chain seq x y z
N MET A 1 92.42 35.99 34.91
CA MET A 1 91.82 35.06 33.93
C MET A 1 90.57 34.44 34.55
N LEU A 2 89.48 34.33 33.81
CA LEU A 2 88.46 33.25 33.87
C LEU A 2 87.33 33.64 32.91
N ARG A 3 87.04 32.81 31.90
CA ARG A 3 85.88 32.95 31.01
C ARG A 3 84.89 31.83 31.36
N LEU A 4 83.62 32.18 31.53
CA LEU A 4 82.53 31.20 31.47
C LEU A 4 82.00 31.11 30.03
N PRO A 5 81.55 29.94 29.55
CA PRO A 5 81.08 29.76 28.20
C PRO A 5 79.65 30.29 28.01
N SER A 6 79.39 30.92 26.87
CA SER A 6 78.05 31.36 26.49
C SER A 6 77.17 30.17 26.11
N THR A 7 76.25 29.75 26.99
CA THR A 7 75.30 28.68 26.68
C THR A 7 74.27 29.18 25.67
N LEU A 8 74.24 28.58 24.48
CA LEU A 8 73.28 28.93 23.43
C LEU A 8 71.90 28.36 23.78
N ILE A 9 70.96 29.19 24.24
CA ILE A 9 69.57 28.77 24.45
C ILE A 9 68.88 28.69 23.09
N ALA A 10 68.85 27.49 22.52
CA ALA A 10 68.03 27.21 21.34
C ALA A 10 66.55 27.17 21.77
N CYS A 11 65.79 28.24 21.47
CA CYS A 11 64.34 28.21 21.57
C CYS A 11 63.78 27.23 20.53
N VAL A 12 63.54 26.00 20.97
CA VAL A 12 62.75 25.02 20.21
C VAL A 12 61.31 25.48 20.23
N THR A 13 60.93 26.32 19.27
CA THR A 13 59.54 26.66 18.99
C THR A 13 58.85 25.40 18.48
N VAL A 14 58.29 24.62 19.40
CA VAL A 14 57.39 23.52 19.07
C VAL A 14 56.14 24.13 18.44
N LEU A 15 56.14 24.20 17.11
CA LEU A 15 54.94 24.44 16.32
C LEU A 15 54.00 23.27 16.59
N ALA A 16 53.09 23.45 17.54
CA ALA A 16 52.01 22.53 17.81
C ALA A 16 51.06 22.55 16.60
N VAL A 17 51.36 21.69 15.62
CA VAL A 17 50.47 21.40 14.50
C VAL A 17 49.16 20.92 15.11
N ARG A 18 48.14 21.79 15.09
CA ARG A 18 46.79 21.42 15.51
C ARG A 18 46.30 20.37 14.53
N ALA A 19 45.94 19.20 15.04
CA ALA A 19 45.30 18.18 14.24
C ALA A 19 44.03 18.76 13.61
N GLY A 20 43.91 18.59 12.29
CA GLY A 20 42.80 19.10 11.49
C GLY A 20 41.68 18.08 11.34
N VAL A 21 40.60 18.47 10.66
CA VAL A 21 39.60 17.51 10.17
C VAL A 21 40.26 16.49 9.22
N ASP A 22 41.26 16.91 8.46
CA ASP A 22 42.01 16.07 7.53
C ASP A 22 42.91 15.00 8.21
N ASP A 23 43.13 15.08 9.52
CA ASP A 23 43.84 14.07 10.33
C ASP A 23 42.90 12.98 10.90
N ILE A 24 41.58 13.15 10.82
CA ILE A 24 40.59 12.19 11.36
C ILE A 24 40.60 10.92 10.50
N PRO A 25 40.64 9.70 11.09
CA PRO A 25 40.45 8.45 10.36
C PRO A 25 39.09 8.43 9.65
N LEU A 26 39.07 7.99 8.40
CA LEU A 26 37.92 8.17 7.50
C LEU A 26 36.65 7.44 7.97
N ASN A 27 36.81 6.31 8.66
CA ASN A 27 35.74 5.54 9.29
C ASN A 27 35.26 6.11 10.64
N TYR A 28 35.84 7.22 11.12
CA TYR A 28 35.36 8.01 12.26
C TYR A 28 34.95 9.44 11.86
N TYR A 29 35.04 9.79 10.58
CA TYR A 29 34.57 11.09 10.08
C TYR A 29 33.05 11.05 9.89
N PRO A 30 32.25 11.93 10.55
CA PRO A 30 30.80 11.93 10.42
C PRO A 30 30.34 12.61 9.11
N ILE A 31 29.50 11.90 8.34
CA ILE A 31 29.06 12.28 6.99
C ILE A 31 27.54 12.11 6.89
N LEU A 32 26.84 13.10 6.34
CA LEU A 32 25.41 12.98 5.98
C LEU A 32 25.28 12.33 4.59
N MET A 33 24.61 11.18 4.52
CA MET A 33 24.30 10.44 3.30
C MET A 33 22.81 10.55 2.96
N THR A 34 22.46 10.49 1.68
CA THR A 34 21.07 10.29 1.21
C THR A 34 20.80 8.81 0.89
N HIS A 35 19.69 8.26 1.37
CA HIS A 35 19.14 6.98 0.86
C HIS A 35 18.70 7.13 -0.60
N ASP A 36 18.93 6.09 -1.42
CA ASP A 36 18.69 6.02 -2.88
C ASP A 36 18.72 7.37 -3.63
N ALA A 37 19.88 8.03 -3.63
CA ALA A 37 19.99 9.44 -4.04
C ALA A 37 19.41 9.75 -5.44
N ALA A 38 19.52 8.75 -6.34
CA ALA A 38 18.97 8.75 -7.68
C ALA A 38 17.44 8.99 -7.75
N MET A 39 16.68 8.62 -6.72
CA MET A 39 15.22 8.74 -6.75
C MET A 39 14.74 10.19 -6.70
N GLY A 40 15.59 11.13 -6.30
CA GLY A 40 15.31 12.57 -6.39
C GLY A 40 15.17 13.10 -7.83
N TYR A 41 15.64 12.35 -8.83
CA TYR A 41 15.45 12.63 -10.26
C TYR A 41 14.09 12.16 -10.81
N LEU A 42 13.30 11.39 -10.06
CA LEU A 42 11.93 11.05 -10.46
C LEU A 42 11.06 12.31 -10.50
N GLU A 43 10.23 12.45 -11.53
CA GLU A 43 9.21 13.50 -11.56
C GLU A 43 8.10 13.21 -10.53
N ASN A 44 7.28 14.23 -10.21
CA ASN A 44 6.14 14.05 -9.32
C ASN A 44 4.98 13.39 -10.08
N SER A 45 4.90 12.06 -10.01
CA SER A 45 3.80 11.28 -10.60
C SER A 45 2.68 10.99 -9.59
N SER A 46 1.46 10.77 -10.09
CA SER A 46 0.34 10.21 -9.32
C SER A 46 0.44 8.69 -9.15
N GLU A 47 1.29 8.01 -9.92
CA GLU A 47 1.49 6.57 -9.88
C GLU A 47 2.10 6.11 -8.55
N ILE A 48 1.47 5.14 -7.90
CA ILE A 48 1.86 4.69 -6.56
C ILE A 48 3.30 4.18 -6.49
N ILE A 49 3.81 3.51 -7.53
CA ILE A 49 5.20 3.00 -7.54
C ILE A 49 6.19 4.18 -7.52
N HIS A 50 6.03 5.16 -8.41
CA HIS A 50 6.85 6.38 -8.39
C HIS A 50 6.77 7.11 -7.05
N ARG A 51 5.59 7.17 -6.41
CA ARG A 51 5.40 7.82 -5.10
C ARG A 51 6.03 7.06 -3.92
N CYS A 52 6.03 5.73 -3.96
CA CYS A 52 6.64 4.88 -2.93
C CYS A 52 8.16 4.72 -3.14
N SER A 53 8.66 4.83 -4.37
CA SER A 53 10.10 4.76 -4.67
C SER A 53 10.80 6.12 -4.59
N LYS A 54 10.12 7.23 -4.88
CA LYS A 54 10.69 8.58 -4.74
C LYS A 54 10.89 8.93 -3.27
N ASN A 55 12.14 9.04 -2.82
CA ASN A 55 12.50 9.29 -1.42
C ASN A 55 13.45 10.49 -1.18
N GLN A 56 13.92 11.13 -2.24
CA GLN A 56 14.66 12.40 -2.20
C GLN A 56 13.93 13.48 -3.03
N VAL A 57 14.37 14.73 -2.87
CA VAL A 57 13.88 15.87 -3.64
C VAL A 57 15.04 16.50 -4.42
N GLY A 58 14.93 16.47 -5.75
CA GLY A 58 15.90 17.09 -6.66
C GLY A 58 17.11 16.23 -6.98
N ASN A 59 17.96 16.73 -7.89
CA ASN A 59 19.18 16.05 -8.33
C ASN A 59 20.31 16.11 -7.29
N LEU A 60 21.44 15.44 -7.54
CA LEU A 60 22.54 15.38 -6.55
C LEU A 60 23.09 16.78 -6.20
N TYR A 61 23.15 17.69 -7.17
CA TYR A 61 23.58 19.08 -6.93
C TYR A 61 22.64 19.80 -5.94
N GLN A 62 21.33 19.59 -6.05
CA GLN A 62 20.33 20.10 -5.11
C GLN A 62 20.48 19.43 -3.74
N GLN A 63 20.65 18.11 -3.68
CA GLN A 63 20.86 17.37 -2.42
C GLN A 63 22.12 17.82 -1.66
N LEU A 64 23.25 18.10 -2.34
CA LEU A 64 24.46 18.70 -1.74
C LEU A 64 24.20 20.11 -1.19
N SER A 65 23.39 20.89 -1.91
CA SER A 65 22.97 22.23 -1.51
C SER A 65 21.99 22.21 -0.32
N CYS A 66 21.24 21.11 -0.16
CA CYS A 66 20.44 20.77 1.01
C CYS A 66 21.26 20.15 2.17
N GLY A 67 22.57 19.93 2.00
CA GLY A 67 23.47 19.51 3.07
C GLY A 67 24.06 18.11 2.94
N ALA A 68 23.61 17.26 2.00
CA ALA A 68 24.19 15.94 1.77
C ALA A 68 25.70 16.02 1.49
N ARG A 69 26.46 15.01 1.92
CA ARG A 69 27.90 14.85 1.62
C ARG A 69 28.28 13.44 1.19
N ALA A 70 27.36 12.49 1.26
CA ALA A 70 27.49 11.16 0.68
C ALA A 70 26.23 10.76 -0.09
N PHE A 71 26.39 9.85 -1.05
CA PHE A 71 25.33 9.34 -1.91
C PHE A 71 25.33 7.83 -1.95
N ASP A 72 24.17 7.20 -1.72
CA ASP A 72 23.92 5.83 -2.14
C ASP A 72 23.36 5.82 -3.56
N LEU A 73 24.16 5.31 -4.50
CA LEU A 73 23.79 5.14 -5.90
C LEU A 73 23.83 3.65 -6.26
N ARG A 74 22.72 3.17 -6.82
CA ARG A 74 22.56 1.77 -7.22
C ARG A 74 22.50 1.73 -8.76
N PRO A 75 23.56 1.27 -9.46
CA PRO A 75 23.61 1.31 -10.92
C PRO A 75 22.76 0.21 -11.56
N ALA A 76 21.96 0.57 -12.58
CA ALA A 76 21.20 -0.40 -13.38
C ALA A 76 21.69 -0.41 -14.83
N CYS A 77 21.72 -1.59 -15.45
CA CYS A 77 22.10 -1.77 -16.84
C CYS A 77 20.87 -2.07 -17.70
N VAL A 78 20.54 -1.15 -18.62
CA VAL A 78 19.33 -1.21 -19.44
C VAL A 78 19.72 -1.09 -20.91
N GLY A 79 19.69 -2.20 -21.64
CA GLY A 79 20.23 -2.26 -23.00
C GLY A 79 21.76 -2.13 -22.98
N GLU A 80 22.29 -1.08 -23.60
CA GLU A 80 23.72 -0.72 -23.53
C GLU A 80 24.02 0.26 -22.37
N ASP A 81 23.04 1.09 -21.98
CA ASP A 81 23.20 2.15 -20.99
C ASP A 81 23.39 1.65 -19.55
N VAL A 82 24.13 2.45 -18.77
CA VAL A 82 24.13 2.36 -17.31
C VAL A 82 23.39 3.57 -16.74
N VAL A 83 22.22 3.30 -16.17
CA VAL A 83 21.35 4.23 -15.47
C VAL A 83 21.39 3.93 -13.97
N VAL A 84 20.41 4.39 -13.19
CA VAL A 84 20.30 4.18 -11.75
C VAL A 84 18.91 3.64 -11.38
N HIS A 85 18.76 2.97 -10.24
CA HIS A 85 17.48 2.40 -9.80
C HIS A 85 17.35 2.36 -8.26
N HIS A 86 16.16 2.03 -7.76
CA HIS A 86 15.91 1.58 -6.39
C HIS A 86 14.96 0.37 -6.47
N GLY A 87 15.44 -0.80 -6.05
CA GLY A 87 14.68 -2.04 -6.17
C GLY A 87 14.26 -2.29 -7.62
N LEU A 88 12.96 -2.37 -7.88
CA LEU A 88 12.37 -2.52 -9.22
C LEU A 88 12.20 -1.19 -10.00
N GLN A 89 12.26 -0.03 -9.33
CA GLN A 89 12.08 1.26 -9.98
C GLN A 89 13.38 1.72 -10.65
N VAL A 90 13.44 1.60 -11.97
CA VAL A 90 14.51 2.21 -12.78
C VAL A 90 14.25 3.71 -12.91
N VAL A 91 15.32 4.49 -12.81
CA VAL A 91 15.35 5.92 -13.10
C VAL A 91 16.22 6.10 -14.35
N HIS A 92 15.60 6.47 -15.47
CA HIS A 92 16.25 6.56 -16.79
C HIS A 92 17.14 7.80 -16.97
N VAL A 93 18.00 8.07 -15.98
CA VAL A 93 19.06 9.07 -16.03
C VAL A 93 20.40 8.32 -16.04
N PRO A 94 21.31 8.57 -17.00
CA PRO A 94 22.61 7.91 -17.04
C PRO A 94 23.43 8.16 -15.77
N LEU A 95 24.07 7.12 -15.23
CA LEU A 95 24.92 7.20 -14.03
C LEU A 95 25.99 8.30 -14.16
N LYS A 96 26.53 8.48 -15.38
CA LYS A 96 27.46 9.56 -15.71
C LYS A 96 26.91 10.94 -15.34
N SER A 97 25.71 11.27 -15.79
CA SER A 97 25.07 12.57 -15.56
C SER A 97 24.73 12.79 -14.07
N VAL A 98 24.37 11.72 -13.37
CA VAL A 98 24.15 11.74 -11.91
C VAL A 98 25.45 12.09 -11.16
N VAL A 99 26.59 11.53 -11.57
CA VAL A 99 27.90 11.85 -10.95
C VAL A 99 28.44 13.22 -11.40
N GLU A 100 28.17 13.65 -12.63
CA GLU A 100 28.51 15.00 -13.13
C GLU A 100 27.83 16.11 -12.33
N ASP A 101 26.62 15.88 -11.80
CA ASP A 101 25.96 16.82 -10.88
C ASP A 101 26.74 17.03 -9.57
N ALA A 102 27.32 15.96 -9.01
CA ALA A 102 28.17 16.04 -7.83
C ALA A 102 29.52 16.73 -8.14
N MET A 103 30.15 16.40 -9.28
CA MET A 103 31.39 17.05 -9.73
C MET A 103 31.21 18.55 -10.04
N ARG A 104 30.03 18.95 -10.55
CA ARG A 104 29.65 20.36 -10.74
C ARG A 104 29.66 21.10 -9.41
N TRP A 105 29.06 20.53 -8.37
CA TRP A 105 29.01 21.14 -7.05
C TRP A 105 30.38 21.15 -6.36
N SER A 106 31.20 20.09 -6.50
CA SER A 106 32.53 20.02 -5.87
C SER A 106 33.49 21.08 -6.41
N ARG A 107 33.41 21.41 -7.70
CA ARG A 107 34.15 22.54 -8.30
C ARG A 107 33.85 23.87 -7.59
N GLU A 108 32.59 24.08 -7.24
CA GLU A 108 32.11 25.31 -6.62
C GLU A 108 32.34 25.34 -5.09
N ASN A 109 32.67 24.18 -4.50
CA ASN A 109 32.94 23.98 -3.08
C ASN A 109 34.26 23.20 -2.88
N PRO A 110 35.42 23.74 -3.32
CA PRO A 110 36.63 22.93 -3.56
C PRO A 110 37.31 22.37 -2.30
N ASP A 111 37.02 22.89 -1.11
CA ASP A 111 37.57 22.39 0.17
C ASP A 111 36.75 21.22 0.77
N GLU A 112 35.54 20.99 0.25
CA GLU A 112 34.63 19.94 0.68
C GLU A 112 34.90 18.62 -0.07
N ILE A 113 34.53 17.49 0.55
CA ILE A 113 34.60 16.16 -0.06
C ILE A 113 33.21 15.53 -0.13
N ILE A 114 32.91 14.95 -1.29
CA ILE A 114 31.70 14.17 -1.56
C ILE A 114 32.08 12.70 -1.61
N PHE A 115 31.26 11.84 -1.03
CA PHE A 115 31.39 10.38 -1.13
C PHE A 115 30.30 9.82 -2.05
N VAL A 116 30.66 8.89 -2.94
CA VAL A 116 29.72 8.16 -3.79
C VAL A 116 29.87 6.68 -3.50
N ARG A 117 28.83 6.10 -2.89
CA ARG A 117 28.67 4.67 -2.68
C ARG A 117 28.03 4.06 -3.92
N LEU A 118 28.58 2.95 -4.39
CA LEU A 118 28.05 2.13 -5.48
C LEU A 118 27.65 0.75 -4.94
N GLY A 119 26.49 0.22 -5.33
CA GLY A 119 26.07 -1.10 -4.85
C GLY A 119 24.74 -1.58 -5.42
N LEU A 120 24.27 -2.74 -4.94
CA LEU A 120 22.91 -3.27 -5.20
C LEU A 120 22.49 -3.26 -6.69
N TYR A 121 23.44 -3.55 -7.57
CA TYR A 121 23.36 -3.43 -9.03
C TYR A 121 22.12 -4.11 -9.64
N GLY A 122 21.54 -3.50 -10.67
CA GLY A 122 20.30 -3.95 -11.32
C GLY A 122 20.47 -4.30 -12.81
N PRO A 123 20.57 -5.57 -13.22
CA PRO A 123 20.64 -6.78 -12.39
C PRO A 123 22.05 -6.98 -11.79
N ASP A 124 22.13 -7.76 -10.71
CA ASP A 124 23.39 -8.03 -10.00
C ASP A 124 24.26 -9.05 -10.75
N THR A 125 24.84 -8.63 -11.87
CA THR A 125 25.69 -9.46 -12.73
C THR A 125 27.10 -8.89 -12.82
N ALA A 126 28.07 -9.79 -13.02
CA ALA A 126 29.45 -9.40 -13.29
C ALA A 126 29.58 -8.54 -14.57
N GLU A 127 28.69 -8.75 -15.55
CA GLU A 127 28.64 -7.91 -16.75
C GLU A 127 28.20 -6.48 -16.42
N CYS A 128 27.12 -6.29 -15.65
CA CYS A 128 26.64 -4.95 -15.30
C CYS A 128 27.68 -4.20 -14.44
N LYS A 129 28.26 -4.87 -13.44
CA LYS A 129 29.37 -4.33 -12.64
C LYS A 129 30.57 -3.91 -13.50
N ALA A 130 30.91 -4.66 -14.55
CA ALA A 130 32.01 -4.32 -15.45
C ALA A 130 31.77 -3.07 -16.32
N ARG A 131 30.52 -2.59 -16.46
CA ARG A 131 30.19 -1.38 -17.24
C ARG A 131 30.38 -0.07 -16.46
N VAL A 132 30.50 -0.11 -15.13
CA VAL A 132 30.66 1.11 -14.31
C VAL A 132 32.10 1.68 -14.29
N PRO A 133 33.18 0.89 -14.14
CA PRO A 133 34.54 1.42 -14.14
C PRO A 133 34.92 2.25 -15.39
N PRO A 134 34.49 1.90 -16.63
CA PRO A 134 34.67 2.78 -17.79
C PRO A 134 34.09 4.19 -17.62
N ILE A 135 32.93 4.33 -16.97
CA ILE A 135 32.26 5.62 -16.73
C ILE A 135 33.05 6.45 -15.70
N LEU A 136 33.47 5.82 -14.59
CA LEU A 136 34.31 6.46 -13.58
C LEU A 136 35.65 6.93 -14.17
N SER A 137 36.25 6.10 -15.04
CA SER A 137 37.49 6.39 -15.75
C SER A 137 37.36 7.53 -16.77
N GLU A 138 36.23 7.63 -17.48
CA GLU A 138 35.95 8.76 -18.39
C GLU A 138 35.83 10.09 -17.61
N LEU A 139 35.14 10.06 -16.46
CA LEU A 139 35.06 11.18 -15.51
C LEU A 139 36.40 11.44 -14.77
N LYS A 140 37.39 10.56 -14.95
CA LYS A 140 38.71 10.54 -14.30
C LYS A 140 38.62 10.56 -12.77
N LEU A 141 37.60 9.90 -12.24
CA LEU A 141 37.56 9.49 -10.85
C LEU A 141 38.45 8.26 -10.67
N MET A 142 38.87 8.00 -9.44
CA MET A 142 39.59 6.77 -9.12
C MET A 142 38.71 5.54 -9.31
N GLU A 143 39.31 4.38 -9.60
CA GLU A 143 38.62 3.09 -9.45
C GLU A 143 38.07 2.97 -8.02
N SER A 144 36.82 2.55 -7.91
CA SER A 144 36.08 2.52 -6.63
C SER A 144 36.76 1.61 -5.62
N ILE A 145 36.99 2.11 -4.40
CA ILE A 145 37.52 1.27 -3.31
C ILE A 145 36.43 0.27 -2.90
N GLY A 146 36.76 -1.02 -2.94
CA GLY A 146 35.84 -2.16 -2.86
C GLY A 146 35.67 -2.90 -4.18
N SER A 147 36.04 -2.30 -5.32
CA SER A 147 36.04 -2.99 -6.61
C SER A 147 37.06 -4.14 -6.66
N PRO A 148 36.94 -5.10 -7.59
CA PRO A 148 37.89 -6.22 -7.72
C PRO A 148 39.36 -5.82 -7.92
N GLY A 149 39.66 -4.59 -8.36
CA GLY A 149 41.02 -4.06 -8.49
C GLY A 149 41.54 -3.34 -7.23
N VAL A 150 40.66 -2.89 -6.34
CA VAL A 150 41.00 -1.96 -5.25
C VAL A 150 40.29 -2.39 -3.96
N PRO A 151 40.90 -3.16 -3.04
CA PRO A 151 40.19 -3.72 -1.88
C PRO A 151 39.84 -2.69 -0.80
N CYS A 152 38.74 -2.94 -0.06
CA CYS A 152 38.31 -2.12 1.09
C CYS A 152 39.37 -1.94 2.18
N SER A 153 40.33 -2.87 2.30
CA SER A 153 41.47 -2.75 3.22
C SER A 153 42.33 -1.51 2.97
N ARG A 154 42.20 -0.82 1.83
CA ARG A 154 42.81 0.50 1.61
C ARG A 154 42.21 1.63 2.46
N LEU A 155 41.02 1.44 3.05
CA LEU A 155 40.42 2.38 4.00
C LEU A 155 41.08 2.30 5.39
N ASP A 156 41.75 1.18 5.72
CA ASP A 156 42.34 0.97 7.04
C ASP A 156 43.44 2.00 7.33
N GLY A 157 43.22 2.82 8.36
CA GLY A 157 44.08 3.96 8.70
C GLY A 157 44.07 5.12 7.70
N MET A 158 43.23 5.12 6.66
CA MET A 158 43.05 6.28 5.78
C MET A 158 42.47 7.46 6.57
N THR A 159 42.95 8.68 6.36
CA THR A 159 42.34 9.90 6.93
C THR A 159 41.52 10.67 5.90
N VAL A 160 40.70 11.63 6.35
CA VAL A 160 39.96 12.56 5.48
C VAL A 160 40.89 13.29 4.50
N GLY A 161 42.09 13.68 4.93
CA GLY A 161 43.11 14.28 4.06
C GLY A 161 43.62 13.32 2.97
N GLY A 162 43.85 12.04 3.32
CA GLY A 162 44.22 11.00 2.35
C GLY A 162 43.10 10.70 1.35
N ALA A 163 41.85 10.68 1.81
CA ALA A 163 40.68 10.55 0.94
C ALA A 163 40.57 11.74 -0.02
N LYS A 164 40.75 12.97 0.45
CA LYS A 164 40.83 14.18 -0.40
C LYS A 164 41.94 14.08 -1.44
N GLU A 165 43.14 13.64 -1.07
CA GLU A 165 44.26 13.50 -2.02
C GLU A 165 43.93 12.55 -3.18
N LEU A 166 43.29 11.40 -2.88
CA LEU A 166 42.89 10.39 -3.86
C LEU A 166 41.69 10.78 -4.74
N SER A 167 40.83 11.71 -4.29
CA SER A 167 39.53 12.02 -4.88
C SER A 167 39.47 13.32 -5.70
N ARG A 168 40.61 13.98 -5.96
CA ARG A 168 40.68 15.24 -6.71
C ARG A 168 40.08 15.09 -8.11
N THR A 169 39.01 15.84 -8.42
CA THR A 169 38.38 15.80 -9.75
C THR A 169 39.13 16.67 -10.78
N PRO A 170 38.98 16.42 -12.10
CA PRO A 170 39.56 17.27 -13.15
C PRO A 170 39.02 18.71 -13.18
N VAL A 171 37.84 18.95 -12.58
CA VAL A 171 37.16 20.25 -12.58
C VAL A 171 37.32 21.01 -11.25
N GLY A 172 37.95 20.40 -10.24
CA GLY A 172 38.11 20.94 -8.90
C GLY A 172 37.26 20.23 -7.84
N GLY A 173 37.63 20.42 -6.58
CA GLY A 173 37.05 19.70 -5.45
C GLY A 173 37.33 18.21 -5.45
N HIS A 174 36.54 17.48 -4.64
CA HIS A 174 36.83 16.11 -4.24
C HIS A 174 35.58 15.21 -4.33
N VAL A 175 35.65 14.12 -5.11
CA VAL A 175 34.60 13.09 -5.25
C VAL A 175 35.23 11.71 -5.06
N PHE A 176 34.96 11.07 -3.93
CA PHE A 176 35.54 9.79 -3.50
C PHE A 176 34.55 8.65 -3.72
N VAL A 177 34.93 7.65 -4.53
CA VAL A 177 34.03 6.57 -4.95
C VAL A 177 34.40 5.24 -4.29
N TYR A 178 33.40 4.51 -3.78
CA TYR A 178 33.61 3.22 -3.11
C TYR A 178 32.40 2.28 -3.28
N GLU A 179 32.61 0.97 -3.18
CA GLU A 179 31.57 -0.05 -3.26
C GLU A 179 30.90 -0.30 -1.90
N ARG A 180 29.65 -0.77 -1.94
CA ARG A 180 28.80 -1.07 -0.78
C ARG A 180 29.48 -1.97 0.26
N ASP A 181 30.25 -2.95 -0.20
CA ASP A 181 30.93 -3.97 0.60
C ASP A 181 31.98 -3.39 1.57
N CYS A 182 32.40 -2.14 1.37
CA CYS A 182 33.24 -1.40 2.31
C CYS A 182 32.45 -0.67 3.42
N GLY A 183 31.15 -0.94 3.55
CA GLY A 183 30.32 -0.49 4.68
C GLY A 183 29.81 -1.66 5.53
N GLU A 184 29.37 -1.34 6.74
CA GLU A 184 28.50 -2.19 7.57
C GLU A 184 27.19 -1.43 7.74
N ASP A 185 26.13 -1.97 7.15
CA ASP A 185 24.80 -1.36 7.11
C ASP A 185 23.97 -1.83 8.28
N HIS A 186 23.45 -0.87 9.05
CA HIS A 186 22.58 -1.12 10.19
C HIS A 186 21.21 -0.49 9.93
N GLY A 187 20.27 -1.34 9.53
CA GLY A 187 18.95 -0.98 9.04
C GLY A 187 18.06 -0.26 10.07
N GLY A 188 17.29 0.70 9.56
CA GLY A 188 16.20 1.35 10.30
C GLY A 188 14.98 0.45 10.48
N SER A 189 13.95 0.94 11.18
CA SER A 189 12.67 0.25 11.32
C SER A 189 11.64 0.67 10.25
N HIS A 190 10.68 -0.22 9.99
CA HIS A 190 9.61 -0.02 9.03
C HIS A 190 8.63 1.10 9.45
N CYS A 191 8.35 2.04 8.54
CA CYS A 191 7.51 3.20 8.83
C CYS A 191 6.07 2.84 9.23
N HIS A 192 5.19 2.48 8.29
CA HIS A 192 3.88 1.93 8.63
C HIS A 192 4.05 0.50 9.15
N SER A 193 3.19 0.06 10.05
CA SER A 193 3.07 -1.36 10.43
C SER A 193 1.67 -1.63 10.93
N THR A 194 1.27 -2.89 10.89
CA THR A 194 0.18 -3.38 11.72
C THR A 194 0.60 -3.43 13.19
N ASP A 195 -0.39 -3.40 14.09
CA ASP A 195 -0.21 -3.78 15.49
C ASP A 195 -0.40 -5.28 15.71
N SER A 196 -0.36 -5.71 16.98
CA SER A 196 -0.56 -7.11 17.38
C SER A 196 -1.97 -7.68 17.10
N SER A 197 -2.91 -6.86 16.61
CA SER A 197 -4.23 -7.30 16.12
C SER A 197 -4.34 -7.34 14.59
N GLY A 198 -3.27 -6.98 13.86
CA GLY A 198 -3.29 -6.86 12.40
C GLY A 198 -3.87 -5.55 11.89
N ALA A 199 -4.21 -4.59 12.77
CA ALA A 199 -4.82 -3.33 12.37
C ALA A 199 -3.76 -2.28 11.99
N TRP A 200 -4.05 -1.46 10.97
CA TRP A 200 -3.26 -0.28 10.62
C TRP A 200 -3.48 0.85 11.64
N SER A 201 -2.71 0.84 12.72
CA SER A 201 -2.85 1.81 13.82
C SER A 201 -1.64 2.72 14.03
N VAL A 202 -0.48 2.42 13.44
CA VAL A 202 0.77 3.15 13.72
C VAL A 202 1.45 3.71 12.46
N HIS A 203 1.07 4.96 12.13
CA HIS A 203 1.80 5.83 11.20
C HIS A 203 3.11 6.35 11.81
N CYS A 204 4.05 6.81 10.97
CA CYS A 204 5.29 7.44 11.44
C CYS A 204 5.09 8.77 12.17
N TYR A 205 3.98 9.44 11.91
CA TYR A 205 3.59 10.70 12.53
C TYR A 205 2.27 10.54 13.29
N THR A 206 2.22 11.05 14.51
CA THR A 206 0.96 11.35 15.19
C THR A 206 0.36 12.60 14.57
N ALA A 207 -0.88 12.51 14.09
CA ALA A 207 -1.62 13.71 13.75
C ALA A 207 -1.79 14.59 15.01
N PHE A 208 -1.62 15.91 14.84
CA PHE A 208 -1.92 16.97 15.83
C PHE A 208 -0.93 17.26 16.99
N ASP A 209 0.20 16.56 17.15
CA ASP A 209 1.29 17.05 18.02
C ASP A 209 2.65 16.97 17.31
N SER A 210 3.21 18.13 16.95
CA SER A 210 4.55 18.26 16.36
C SER A 210 5.65 18.53 17.37
N SER A 211 5.31 18.71 18.66
CA SER A 211 6.24 19.01 19.75
C SER A 211 6.94 17.77 20.31
N ARG A 212 6.52 16.58 19.88
CA ARG A 212 7.06 15.29 20.30
C ARG A 212 7.18 14.35 19.09
N PRO A 213 8.21 13.50 19.04
CA PRO A 213 8.22 12.35 18.13
C PRO A 213 7.09 11.37 18.46
N SER A 214 6.67 10.60 17.45
CA SER A 214 5.81 9.43 17.66
C SER A 214 6.58 8.31 18.38
N GLU A 215 5.86 7.33 18.93
CA GLU A 215 6.46 6.15 19.56
C GLU A 215 7.47 5.45 18.63
N LYS A 216 7.11 5.27 17.35
CA LYS A 216 8.01 4.75 16.32
C LYS A 216 9.24 5.61 16.07
N VAL A 217 9.09 6.93 16.07
CA VAL A 217 10.25 7.83 15.88
C VAL A 217 11.18 7.76 17.11
N GLU A 218 10.67 7.61 18.33
CA GLU A 218 11.55 7.33 19.50
C GLU A 218 12.22 5.96 19.42
N ASP A 219 11.52 4.88 19.07
CA ASP A 219 12.11 3.55 18.87
C ASP A 219 13.21 3.57 17.81
N PHE A 220 12.96 4.26 16.71
CA PHE A 220 13.89 4.43 15.60
C PHE A 220 15.14 5.24 16.01
N LEU A 221 14.95 6.34 16.74
CA LEU A 221 16.05 7.15 17.27
C LEU A 221 16.84 6.42 18.37
N SER A 222 16.17 5.58 19.16
CA SER A 222 16.78 4.68 20.15
C SER A 222 17.62 3.58 19.48
N SER A 223 17.16 3.06 18.34
CA SER A 223 17.95 2.14 17.49
C SER A 223 19.23 2.82 16.99
N ILE A 224 19.15 4.05 16.48
CA ILE A 224 20.33 4.82 16.04
C ILE A 224 21.24 5.19 17.22
N GLU A 225 20.70 5.58 18.37
CA GLU A 225 21.47 5.78 19.61
C GLU A 225 22.24 4.50 20.00
N THR A 226 21.64 3.31 19.80
CA THR A 226 22.25 2.00 20.05
C THR A 226 23.32 1.63 19.01
N VAL A 227 23.02 1.71 17.71
CA VAL A 227 23.98 1.43 16.62
C VAL A 227 25.19 2.37 16.71
N SER A 228 24.99 3.63 17.08
CA SER A 228 26.08 4.59 17.25
C SER A 228 27.08 4.22 18.36
N GLN A 229 26.78 3.26 19.25
CA GLN A 229 27.75 2.76 20.23
C GLN A 229 28.72 1.72 19.64
N LEU A 230 28.41 1.13 18.48
CA LEU A 230 29.31 0.20 17.79
C LEU A 230 30.61 0.92 17.39
N THR A 231 31.74 0.21 17.47
CA THR A 231 33.05 0.75 17.07
C THR A 231 33.30 0.40 15.59
N PRO A 232 33.55 1.38 14.70
CA PRO A 232 33.81 1.13 13.29
C PRO A 232 34.97 0.15 13.08
N ASN A 233 34.74 -0.87 12.25
CA ASN A 233 35.77 -1.79 11.79
C ASN A 233 36.83 -1.02 10.96
N GLY A 234 38.12 -1.32 11.13
CA GLY A 234 39.21 -0.49 10.60
C GLY A 234 39.13 -0.24 9.08
N SER A 235 38.71 -1.26 8.33
CA SER A 235 38.63 -1.25 6.87
C SER A 235 37.23 -0.94 6.30
N LYS A 236 36.28 -0.48 7.12
CA LYS A 236 34.90 -0.21 6.69
C LYS A 236 34.28 1.03 7.30
N PHE A 237 33.29 1.57 6.58
CA PHE A 237 32.38 2.60 7.07
C PHE A 237 31.26 2.00 7.94
N LEU A 238 30.75 2.77 8.90
CA LEU A 238 29.58 2.40 9.71
C LEU A 238 28.36 3.22 9.26
N THR A 239 27.44 2.58 8.52
CA THR A 239 26.22 3.21 8.01
C THR A 239 25.07 3.02 9.00
N ASN A 240 24.51 4.13 9.48
CA ASN A 240 23.28 4.17 10.24
C ASN A 240 22.16 4.52 9.26
N GLU A 241 21.28 3.57 8.96
CA GLU A 241 20.13 3.77 8.06
C GLU A 241 19.02 4.53 8.81
N ALA A 242 19.06 5.84 8.70
CA ALA A 242 18.18 6.80 9.37
C ALA A 242 17.09 7.32 8.42
N HIS A 243 16.46 6.38 7.72
CA HIS A 243 15.39 6.62 6.77
C HIS A 243 14.26 5.60 6.92
N TRP A 244 13.13 5.83 6.27
CA TRP A 244 12.03 4.90 6.29
C TRP A 244 12.26 3.73 5.31
N GLN A 245 11.73 2.57 5.67
CA GLN A 245 11.67 1.43 4.77
C GLN A 245 10.21 0.99 4.58
N TYR A 246 9.83 0.76 3.33
CA TYR A 246 8.53 0.22 2.93
C TYR A 246 8.68 -1.20 2.36
N ASN A 247 7.99 -2.17 2.96
CA ASN A 247 7.62 -3.44 2.36
C ASN A 247 6.31 -3.30 1.54
N LEU A 248 5.84 -4.39 0.94
CA LEU A 248 4.63 -4.38 0.09
C LEU A 248 3.37 -3.93 0.83
N ASP A 249 3.19 -4.32 2.10
CA ASP A 249 2.01 -3.93 2.89
C ASP A 249 2.02 -2.42 3.15
N GLN A 250 3.20 -1.85 3.39
CA GLN A 250 3.37 -0.43 3.69
C GLN A 250 3.10 0.48 2.47
N PHE A 251 3.28 -0.01 1.23
CA PHE A 251 2.87 0.72 0.02
C PHE A 251 1.37 1.05 0.03
N GLU A 252 0.57 0.19 0.65
CA GLU A 252 -0.88 0.39 0.77
C GLU A 252 -1.23 1.41 1.86
N GLY A 253 -0.49 1.46 2.98
CA GLY A 253 -0.58 2.57 3.94
C GLY A 253 -0.31 3.93 3.28
N VAL A 254 0.72 3.98 2.43
CA VAL A 254 1.09 5.17 1.64
C VAL A 254 0.02 5.51 0.59
N ARG A 255 -0.60 4.50 -0.05
CA ARG A 255 -1.71 4.68 -1.00
C ARG A 255 -2.95 5.25 -0.31
N LEU A 256 -3.34 4.69 0.83
CA LEU A 256 -4.52 5.10 1.60
C LEU A 256 -4.35 6.49 2.21
N ALA A 257 -3.18 6.78 2.81
CA ALA A 257 -2.84 8.12 3.29
C ALA A 257 -2.62 9.15 2.15
N SER A 258 -2.52 8.69 0.89
CA SER A 258 -2.06 9.49 -0.24
C SER A 258 -0.75 10.24 0.05
N SER A 259 0.25 9.52 0.56
CA SER A 259 1.56 10.06 0.93
C SER A 259 2.71 9.66 -0.04
N SER A 260 3.95 9.82 0.40
CA SER A 260 5.23 9.40 -0.23
C SER A 260 6.35 9.49 0.81
N LEU A 261 7.51 8.84 0.59
CA LEU A 261 8.63 8.86 1.56
C LEU A 261 9.03 10.30 2.01
N PRO A 262 9.14 11.31 1.11
CA PRO A 262 9.49 12.67 1.51
C PRO A 262 8.41 13.39 2.32
N MET A 263 7.14 12.99 2.16
CA MET A 263 6.04 13.52 2.96
C MET A 263 5.96 12.82 4.32
N ASP A 264 6.13 11.50 4.38
CA ASP A 264 6.18 10.75 5.65
C ASP A 264 7.38 11.17 6.50
N GLU A 265 8.52 11.47 5.86
CA GLU A 265 9.69 12.05 6.53
C GLU A 265 9.38 13.44 7.09
N TYR A 266 8.87 14.36 6.26
CA TYR A 266 8.52 15.72 6.67
C TYR A 266 7.44 15.77 7.77
N PHE A 267 6.44 14.89 7.71
CA PHE A 267 5.38 14.82 8.73
C PHE A 267 5.82 14.12 10.02
N SER A 268 6.68 13.10 9.95
CA SER A 268 7.28 12.45 11.14
C SER A 268 8.35 13.31 11.80
N ARG A 269 8.94 14.25 11.04
CA ARG A 269 10.01 15.17 11.46
C ARG A 269 11.24 14.39 11.95
N LEU A 270 11.50 13.20 11.42
CA LEU A 270 12.61 12.35 11.87
C LEU A 270 13.97 13.07 11.73
N ASN A 271 14.25 13.71 10.60
CA ASN A 271 15.41 14.58 10.40
C ASN A 271 15.51 15.71 11.44
N HIS A 272 14.39 16.30 11.88
CA HIS A 272 14.39 17.29 12.96
C HIS A 272 14.85 16.68 14.30
N PHE A 273 14.26 15.56 14.69
CA PHE A 273 14.59 14.90 15.96
C PHE A 273 15.98 14.24 15.96
N LEU A 274 16.56 13.99 14.78
CA LEU A 274 17.97 13.64 14.58
C LEU A 274 18.91 14.84 14.84
N VAL A 275 18.57 16.06 14.41
CA VAL A 275 19.36 17.29 14.73
C VAL A 275 19.50 17.47 16.24
N GLU A 276 18.43 17.21 17.00
CA GLU A 276 18.44 17.27 18.47
C GLU A 276 19.28 16.17 19.14
N ARG A 277 19.53 15.05 18.43
CA ARG A 277 20.19 13.86 18.99
C ARG A 277 21.64 13.65 18.57
N ILE A 278 22.14 14.24 17.46
CA ILE A 278 23.52 14.03 16.96
C ILE A 278 24.61 14.13 18.04
N ASP A 279 24.46 15.02 19.01
CA ASP A 279 25.45 15.19 20.08
C ASP A 279 25.61 13.92 20.95
N LYS A 280 24.55 13.11 21.10
CA LYS A 280 24.56 11.81 21.80
C LYS A 280 25.23 10.68 21.00
N LEU A 281 25.18 10.75 19.66
CA LEU A 281 25.40 9.59 18.78
C LEU A 281 26.91 9.29 18.64
N ALA A 282 27.41 8.29 19.37
CA ALA A 282 28.81 8.20 19.76
C ALA A 282 29.79 8.08 18.57
N ASN A 283 29.59 7.10 17.69
CA ASN A 283 30.49 6.73 16.60
C ASN A 283 29.82 6.83 15.21
N ILE A 284 28.96 7.83 14.97
CA ILE A 284 28.43 8.05 13.62
C ILE A 284 29.56 8.36 12.65
N ASN A 285 29.61 7.56 11.59
CA ASN A 285 30.46 7.76 10.43
C ASN A 285 29.63 8.10 9.20
N MET A 286 28.61 7.31 8.86
CA MET A 286 27.62 7.66 7.86
C MET A 286 26.22 7.62 8.49
N LEU A 287 25.50 8.74 8.37
CA LEU A 287 24.09 8.86 8.74
C LEU A 287 23.29 9.00 7.45
N GLN A 288 22.52 7.98 7.08
CA GLN A 288 21.83 7.91 5.78
C GLN A 288 20.35 8.27 5.95
N VAL A 289 19.93 9.41 5.39
CA VAL A 289 18.58 9.97 5.59
C VAL A 289 17.76 10.01 4.30
N GLU A 290 16.44 10.05 4.45
CA GLU A 290 15.51 10.44 3.38
C GLU A 290 15.21 11.93 3.40
N ASN A 291 14.70 12.42 2.26
CA ASN A 291 14.39 13.83 2.02
C ASN A 291 15.38 14.83 2.66
N VAL A 292 16.65 14.79 2.26
CA VAL A 292 17.71 15.61 2.85
C VAL A 292 17.48 17.13 2.76
N CYS A 293 16.50 17.58 1.96
CA CYS A 293 16.07 18.97 1.93
C CYS A 293 15.15 19.38 3.10
N ASP A 294 14.71 18.42 3.92
CA ASP A 294 14.20 18.68 5.27
C ASP A 294 15.34 18.56 6.30
N HIS A 295 15.71 19.67 6.93
CA HIS A 295 16.74 19.79 7.98
C HIS A 295 18.17 19.26 7.69
N GLY A 296 18.50 18.84 6.46
CA GLY A 296 19.83 18.31 6.12
C GLY A 296 21.00 19.30 6.26
N LEU A 297 20.75 20.62 6.17
CA LEU A 297 21.76 21.65 6.43
C LEU A 297 22.14 21.68 7.90
N GLU A 298 21.17 21.58 8.79
CA GLU A 298 21.33 21.54 10.25
C GLU A 298 21.97 20.22 10.69
N LEU A 299 21.57 19.08 10.11
CA LEU A 299 22.23 17.79 10.32
C LEU A 299 23.72 17.86 9.92
N ASN A 300 24.03 18.36 8.72
CA ASN A 300 25.40 18.53 8.24
C ASN A 300 26.22 19.50 9.11
N ALA A 301 25.61 20.61 9.56
CA ALA A 301 26.26 21.55 10.48
C ALA A 301 26.65 20.86 11.80
N LYS A 302 25.72 20.08 12.40
CA LYS A 302 25.97 19.29 13.61
C LYS A 302 27.04 18.22 13.43
N LEU A 303 27.02 17.49 12.31
CA LEU A 303 28.06 16.50 11.99
C LEU A 303 29.43 17.18 11.80
N LYS A 304 29.49 18.39 11.21
CA LYS A 304 30.74 19.18 11.11
C LYS A 304 31.25 19.69 12.45
N GLU A 305 30.38 20.14 13.35
CA GLU A 305 30.76 20.46 14.74
C GLU A 305 31.38 19.23 15.42
N ARG A 306 30.76 18.06 15.27
CA ARG A 306 31.27 16.77 15.76
C ARG A 306 32.64 16.43 15.15
N ALA A 307 32.82 16.56 13.83
CA ALA A 307 34.11 16.34 13.18
C ALA A 307 35.21 17.26 13.75
N ILE A 308 34.91 18.55 13.90
CA ILE A 308 35.85 19.54 14.48
C ILE A 308 36.20 19.22 15.95
N ALA A 309 35.29 18.57 16.70
CA ALA A 309 35.58 18.05 18.03
C ALA A 309 36.46 16.79 17.99
N LEU A 310 36.14 15.82 17.13
CA LEU A 310 36.90 14.57 16.96
C LEU A 310 38.34 14.83 16.49
N GLY A 311 38.56 15.77 15.56
CA GLY A 311 39.91 16.19 15.13
C GLY A 311 40.79 16.70 16.27
N ARG A 312 40.21 17.18 17.38
CA ARG A 312 40.94 17.54 18.61
C ARG A 312 41.19 16.36 19.54
N GLN A 313 40.38 15.29 19.43
CA GLN A 313 40.42 14.09 20.27
C GLN A 313 41.33 12.97 19.71
N TYR A 314 41.76 13.05 18.44
CA TYR A 314 42.76 12.16 17.85
C TYR A 314 44.16 12.82 17.74
N PRO A 315 44.86 13.14 18.85
CA PRO A 315 46.29 13.43 18.78
C PRO A 315 47.03 12.15 18.36
N LYS A 316 47.94 12.28 17.40
CA LYS A 316 48.60 11.13 16.74
C LYS A 316 49.30 10.20 17.75
N GLY A 317 48.81 8.97 17.89
CA GLY A 317 49.62 7.82 18.36
C GLY A 317 49.19 7.05 19.62
N LYS A 318 47.90 6.88 19.95
CA LYS A 318 47.45 5.88 20.96
C LYS A 318 46.18 5.14 20.55
N GLY A 319 46.28 3.81 20.45
CA GLY A 319 45.14 2.91 20.24
C GLY A 319 44.52 2.42 21.56
N TYR A 320 43.30 1.90 21.49
CA TYR A 320 42.50 1.40 22.63
C TYR A 320 41.76 0.09 22.28
N SER A 321 41.40 -0.68 23.29
CA SER A 321 40.59 -1.90 23.18
C SER A 321 39.40 -1.87 24.15
N THR A 322 38.25 -2.37 23.70
CA THR A 322 36.96 -2.34 24.42
C THR A 322 36.57 -3.71 25.01
N LEU A 323 35.54 -3.73 25.87
CA LEU A 323 35.00 -4.93 26.55
C LEU A 323 33.48 -4.75 26.80
N ASP A 324 32.72 -5.85 26.85
CA ASP A 324 31.26 -5.92 26.65
C ASP A 324 30.49 -6.52 27.86
N HIS A 325 29.16 -6.29 27.96
CA HIS A 325 28.24 -6.91 28.94
C HIS A 325 26.75 -6.88 28.50
N ARG A 326 25.95 -7.94 28.81
CA ARG A 326 24.50 -8.09 28.47
C ARG A 326 23.66 -8.80 29.57
N PHE A 327 22.31 -8.71 29.52
CA PHE A 327 21.19 -9.59 30.01
C PHE A 327 19.95 -8.77 30.48
N PHE A 328 18.69 -9.24 30.67
CA PHE A 328 18.03 -10.58 30.64
C PHE A 328 16.58 -10.51 30.01
N ASN A 329 15.63 -11.40 30.36
CA ASN A 329 14.34 -11.66 29.64
C ASN A 329 13.01 -11.58 30.46
N ALA A 330 11.95 -11.05 29.80
CA ALA A 330 10.53 -11.49 29.57
C ALA A 330 9.59 -12.31 30.53
N LEU A 331 8.25 -12.09 30.33
CA LEU A 331 7.12 -13.06 30.06
C LEU A 331 5.90 -13.21 31.05
N PHE A 332 4.79 -13.85 30.55
CA PHE A 332 3.54 -14.41 31.19
C PHE A 332 2.25 -13.50 31.31
N PHE A 333 0.96 -13.94 31.19
CA PHE A 333 0.24 -15.10 30.54
C PHE A 333 -1.33 -14.91 30.44
N ASN A 334 -2.13 -15.98 30.21
CA ASN A 334 -3.47 -16.04 29.49
C ASN A 334 -4.82 -16.36 30.25
N VAL A 335 -5.95 -15.87 29.68
CA VAL A 335 -7.31 -16.50 29.34
C VAL A 335 -8.37 -17.03 30.36
N CYS A 336 -9.67 -16.66 30.11
CA CYS A 336 -10.97 -17.38 30.38
C CYS A 336 -12.19 -16.56 29.81
N CYS A 337 -13.47 -16.96 29.59
CA CYS A 337 -14.26 -18.23 29.57
C CYS A 337 -15.62 -18.04 28.75
N THR A 338 -16.66 -18.90 28.88
CA THR A 338 -17.83 -19.02 27.92
C THR A 338 -19.22 -19.40 28.57
N VAL A 339 -20.38 -19.38 27.83
CA VAL A 339 -21.55 -20.36 27.80
C VAL A 339 -23.04 -19.84 27.72
N PHE A 340 -23.78 -20.21 26.64
CA PHE A 340 -25.26 -20.53 26.42
C PHE A 340 -26.42 -19.52 26.81
N VAL A 341 -27.74 -19.65 26.49
CA VAL A 341 -28.72 -20.78 26.24
C VAL A 341 -29.82 -20.45 25.17
N ILE A 342 -30.65 -21.43 24.73
CA ILE A 342 -31.66 -21.46 23.62
C ILE A 342 -33.14 -21.60 24.09
N SER A 343 -34.16 -21.04 23.37
CA SER A 343 -35.58 -21.53 23.23
C SER A 343 -36.53 -20.48 22.58
N LEU A 344 -37.72 -20.76 21.99
CA LEU A 344 -38.32 -21.89 21.22
C LEU A 344 -39.68 -21.40 20.60
N ALA A 345 -40.13 -21.94 19.46
CA ALA A 345 -41.19 -21.39 18.60
C ALA A 345 -42.68 -21.68 18.96
N ARG A 346 -43.62 -21.07 18.19
CA ARG A 346 -45.08 -21.30 18.18
C ARG A 346 -45.65 -21.21 16.74
N CYS A 347 -46.61 -22.06 16.39
CA CYS A 347 -47.30 -22.06 15.08
C CYS A 347 -48.77 -21.60 15.19
N VAL A 348 -49.31 -21.06 14.08
CA VAL A 348 -50.73 -20.69 13.89
C VAL A 348 -51.15 -21.09 12.46
N LEU A 349 -52.41 -21.54 12.29
CA LEU A 349 -52.99 -21.86 10.98
C LEU A 349 -53.75 -20.65 10.38
N ILE A 350 -53.60 -20.44 9.07
CA ILE A 350 -54.31 -19.43 8.28
C ILE A 350 -54.87 -20.10 7.00
N ALA A 351 -55.97 -19.58 6.47
CA ALA A 351 -56.67 -20.16 5.30
C ALA A 351 -55.97 -19.83 3.97
N LEU A 352 -56.02 -20.78 3.04
CA LEU A 352 -55.35 -20.70 1.73
C LEU A 352 -56.18 -19.91 0.70
N SER A 353 -55.68 -18.75 0.29
CA SER A 353 -55.92 -18.19 -1.05
C SER A 353 -54.91 -18.79 -2.04
N ALA A 354 -55.29 -18.93 -3.31
CA ALA A 354 -54.40 -19.52 -4.32
C ALA A 354 -53.26 -18.54 -4.68
N ALA A 355 -52.11 -18.71 -4.03
CA ALA A 355 -50.96 -17.81 -4.17
C ALA A 355 -50.44 -17.67 -5.61
N THR A 356 -50.16 -16.44 -5.99
CA THR A 356 -49.44 -16.03 -7.20
C THR A 356 -47.99 -15.67 -6.85
N VAL A 357 -47.14 -15.40 -7.87
CA VAL A 357 -45.78 -14.89 -7.64
C VAL A 357 -45.81 -13.54 -6.89
N ASP A 358 -46.86 -12.73 -7.10
CA ASP A 358 -47.02 -11.42 -6.47
C ASP A 358 -47.46 -11.50 -4.99
N ASP A 359 -47.89 -12.69 -4.53
CA ASP A 359 -48.19 -12.98 -3.12
C ASP A 359 -46.96 -13.50 -2.33
N ILE A 360 -45.86 -13.85 -3.02
CA ILE A 360 -44.63 -14.30 -2.36
C ILE A 360 -44.03 -13.14 -1.56
N PRO A 361 -43.65 -13.33 -0.28
CA PRO A 361 -42.86 -12.35 0.47
C PRO A 361 -41.57 -11.98 -0.28
N LEU A 362 -41.21 -10.70 -0.37
CA LEU A 362 -40.07 -10.23 -1.16
C LEU A 362 -38.75 -10.85 -0.68
N ASN A 363 -38.62 -11.11 0.63
CA ASN A 363 -37.47 -11.83 1.18
C ASN A 363 -37.42 -13.30 0.75
N HIS A 364 -38.55 -13.92 0.38
CA HIS A 364 -38.65 -15.29 -0.15
C HIS A 364 -38.56 -15.36 -1.69
N TYR A 365 -38.32 -14.23 -2.38
CA TYR A 365 -38.21 -14.18 -3.84
C TYR A 365 -36.73 -14.17 -4.28
N PRO A 366 -36.16 -15.28 -4.77
CA PRO A 366 -34.75 -15.35 -5.11
C PRO A 366 -34.39 -14.51 -6.34
N MET A 367 -33.45 -13.59 -6.15
CA MET A 367 -32.93 -12.69 -7.17
C MET A 367 -31.42 -12.77 -7.26
N ILE A 368 -30.88 -12.70 -8.48
CA ILE A 368 -29.46 -12.43 -8.68
C ILE A 368 -29.22 -10.93 -8.51
N MET A 369 -28.28 -10.59 -7.64
CA MET A 369 -27.79 -9.24 -7.45
C MET A 369 -26.46 -9.06 -8.18
N SER A 370 -26.34 -8.02 -8.99
CA SER A 370 -25.04 -7.56 -9.49
C SER A 370 -24.32 -6.82 -8.36
N HIS A 371 -23.19 -7.35 -7.90
CA HIS A 371 -22.32 -6.74 -6.88
C HIS A 371 -21.54 -5.55 -7.48
N ASP A 372 -21.39 -4.44 -6.75
CA ASP A 372 -20.73 -3.19 -7.21
C ASP A 372 -21.13 -2.82 -8.67
N ALA A 373 -22.44 -2.90 -8.97
CA ALA A 373 -22.99 -3.02 -10.33
C ALA A 373 -22.54 -1.92 -11.30
N GLY A 374 -22.28 -0.72 -10.79
CA GLY A 374 -21.77 0.42 -11.54
C GLY A 374 -20.39 0.19 -12.19
N MET A 375 -19.57 -0.71 -11.67
CA MET A 375 -18.28 -1.07 -12.28
C MET A 375 -18.43 -1.68 -13.67
N GLY A 376 -19.64 -2.06 -14.07
CA GLY A 376 -19.99 -2.40 -15.45
C GLY A 376 -19.59 -1.32 -16.46
N TYR A 377 -19.78 -0.05 -16.10
CA TYR A 377 -19.51 1.13 -16.94
C TYR A 377 -18.03 1.53 -17.07
N THR A 378 -17.11 0.89 -16.34
CA THR A 378 -15.67 1.18 -16.50
C THR A 378 -15.12 0.53 -17.77
N GLU A 379 -14.34 1.26 -18.57
CA GLU A 379 -13.60 0.64 -19.69
C GLU A 379 -12.44 -0.24 -19.17
N PRO A 380 -12.09 -1.35 -19.84
CA PRO A 380 -10.90 -2.14 -19.51
C PRO A 380 -9.64 -1.28 -19.58
N SER A 381 -8.85 -1.27 -18.51
CA SER A 381 -7.69 -0.38 -18.37
C SER A 381 -6.46 -1.13 -17.86
N LEU A 382 -5.28 -0.68 -18.30
CA LEU A 382 -3.99 -1.17 -17.82
C LEU A 382 -3.63 -0.63 -16.43
N GLN A 383 -4.35 0.38 -15.93
CA GLN A 383 -4.18 0.84 -14.55
C GLN A 383 -4.64 -0.28 -13.60
N ASN A 384 -3.72 -0.81 -12.79
CA ASN A 384 -3.98 -1.93 -11.87
C ASN A 384 -5.25 -1.71 -11.04
N ILE A 385 -5.52 -0.49 -10.56
CA ILE A 385 -6.70 -0.19 -9.74
C ILE A 385 -8.02 -0.48 -10.46
N VAL A 386 -8.17 -0.03 -11.72
CA VAL A 386 -9.35 -0.31 -12.53
C VAL A 386 -9.38 -1.80 -12.92
N ARG A 387 -8.22 -2.39 -13.21
CA ARG A 387 -8.14 -3.81 -13.60
C ARG A 387 -8.60 -4.74 -12.47
N TRP A 388 -8.26 -4.46 -11.20
CA TRP A 388 -8.72 -5.32 -10.09
C TRP A 388 -10.13 -4.99 -9.63
N SER A 389 -10.52 -3.70 -9.55
CA SER A 389 -11.82 -3.31 -9.00
C SER A 389 -12.98 -3.51 -9.98
N LYS A 390 -12.72 -3.57 -11.30
CA LYS A 390 -13.74 -3.93 -12.28
C LYS A 390 -14.16 -5.38 -12.07
N ASN A 391 -15.40 -5.55 -11.64
CA ASN A 391 -16.02 -6.83 -11.33
C ASN A 391 -17.27 -7.12 -12.17
N GLN A 392 -17.77 -6.20 -13.00
CA GLN A 392 -18.89 -6.45 -13.92
C GLN A 392 -18.54 -6.14 -15.38
N VAL A 393 -19.24 -6.82 -16.30
CA VAL A 393 -19.14 -6.63 -17.75
C VAL A 393 -20.45 -6.04 -18.28
N GLY A 394 -20.37 -4.88 -18.92
CA GLY A 394 -21.52 -4.18 -19.50
C GLY A 394 -22.30 -3.31 -18.51
N ASP A 395 -23.11 -2.42 -19.06
CA ASP A 395 -24.01 -1.52 -18.30
C ASP A 395 -25.14 -2.27 -17.56
N LEU A 396 -25.99 -1.56 -16.82
CA LEU A 396 -27.09 -2.21 -16.08
C LEU A 396 -28.07 -2.94 -17.02
N ARG A 397 -28.23 -2.47 -18.27
CA ARG A 397 -29.05 -3.16 -19.28
C ARG A 397 -28.46 -4.51 -19.62
N GLN A 398 -27.18 -4.57 -19.97
CA GLN A 398 -26.49 -5.83 -20.25
C GLN A 398 -26.55 -6.77 -19.04
N GLN A 399 -26.43 -6.24 -17.82
CA GLN A 399 -26.56 -7.04 -16.59
C GLN A 399 -27.98 -7.63 -16.40
N VAL A 400 -29.05 -6.88 -16.72
CA VAL A 400 -30.43 -7.40 -16.75
C VAL A 400 -30.62 -8.46 -17.85
N ASP A 401 -30.02 -8.27 -19.03
CA ASP A 401 -29.98 -9.26 -20.11
C ASP A 401 -29.21 -10.54 -19.70
N CYS A 402 -28.18 -10.39 -18.87
CA CYS A 402 -27.41 -11.48 -18.24
C CYS A 402 -28.10 -12.13 -17.02
N GLY A 403 -29.31 -11.69 -16.63
CA GLY A 403 -30.11 -12.33 -15.58
C GLY A 403 -30.09 -11.65 -14.20
N ALA A 404 -29.41 -10.51 -14.03
CA ALA A 404 -29.52 -9.72 -12.80
C ALA A 404 -30.94 -9.17 -12.62
N ARG A 405 -31.47 -9.22 -11.39
CA ARG A 405 -32.74 -8.60 -11.00
C ARG A 405 -32.61 -7.70 -9.77
N ALA A 406 -31.44 -7.68 -9.12
CA ALA A 406 -31.06 -6.70 -8.12
C ALA A 406 -29.70 -6.05 -8.46
N PHE A 407 -29.48 -4.82 -7.98
CA PHE A 407 -28.28 -4.03 -8.29
C PHE A 407 -27.76 -3.34 -7.04
N ASP A 408 -26.56 -3.69 -6.61
CA ASP A 408 -25.80 -2.99 -5.58
C ASP A 408 -25.16 -1.73 -6.20
N MET A 409 -25.69 -0.57 -5.84
CA MET A 409 -25.34 0.73 -6.39
C MET A 409 -24.78 1.62 -5.27
N ARG A 410 -23.59 2.18 -5.48
CA ARG A 410 -22.85 2.91 -4.44
C ARG A 410 -22.49 4.32 -4.90
N GLY A 411 -22.75 5.34 -4.08
CA GLY A 411 -22.90 6.73 -4.54
C GLY A 411 -21.80 7.68 -4.08
N ALA A 412 -21.09 8.29 -5.02
CA ALA A 412 -20.08 9.33 -4.75
C ALA A 412 -20.63 10.73 -5.08
N CYS A 413 -20.57 11.65 -4.12
CA CYS A 413 -21.03 13.02 -4.30
C CYS A 413 -19.83 13.95 -4.55
N GLY A 414 -19.75 14.52 -5.75
CA GLY A 414 -18.73 15.50 -6.10
C GLY A 414 -19.09 16.93 -5.68
N ASP A 415 -18.08 17.77 -5.50
CA ASP A 415 -18.23 19.22 -5.23
C ASP A 415 -18.94 19.98 -6.38
N ASP A 416 -19.03 19.36 -7.56
CA ASP A 416 -19.80 19.84 -8.71
C ASP A 416 -21.32 19.57 -8.60
N GLY A 417 -21.77 18.95 -7.51
CA GLY A 417 -23.16 18.55 -7.29
C GLY A 417 -23.61 17.35 -8.12
N VAL A 418 -22.68 16.66 -8.79
CA VAL A 418 -22.98 15.46 -9.59
C VAL A 418 -22.71 14.21 -8.76
N VAL A 419 -23.79 13.51 -8.41
CA VAL A 419 -23.71 12.16 -7.86
C VAL A 419 -23.24 11.20 -8.94
N ARG A 420 -22.05 10.64 -8.75
CA ARG A 420 -21.40 9.59 -9.54
C ARG A 420 -21.55 8.23 -8.86
N ILE A 421 -21.12 7.18 -9.54
CA ILE A 421 -21.07 5.82 -8.98
C ILE A 421 -19.65 5.54 -8.47
N HIS A 422 -19.49 4.66 -7.46
CA HIS A 422 -18.16 4.29 -6.95
C HIS A 422 -18.02 2.80 -6.62
N HIS A 423 -16.78 2.33 -6.46
CA HIS A 423 -16.42 1.09 -5.76
C HIS A 423 -15.35 1.47 -4.70
N GLY A 424 -15.73 1.46 -3.42
CA GLY A 424 -14.89 1.98 -2.33
C GLY A 424 -14.47 3.44 -2.59
N ILE A 425 -13.16 3.72 -2.60
CA ILE A 425 -12.62 5.06 -2.91
C ILE A 425 -12.53 5.36 -4.42
N PHE A 426 -12.80 4.40 -5.30
CA PHE A 426 -12.70 4.59 -6.74
C PHE A 426 -14.01 5.15 -7.31
N VAL A 427 -14.00 6.44 -7.67
CA VAL A 427 -15.13 7.10 -8.33
C VAL A 427 -15.10 6.81 -9.84
N ILE A 428 -16.22 6.31 -10.35
CA ILE A 428 -16.47 6.12 -11.78
C ILE A 428 -17.01 7.44 -12.33
N ASP A 429 -16.46 7.99 -13.42
CA ASP A 429 -16.98 9.23 -14.03
C ASP A 429 -18.23 8.97 -14.89
N VAL A 430 -19.22 8.32 -14.28
CA VAL A 430 -20.57 8.12 -14.81
C VAL A 430 -21.55 8.58 -13.73
N PRO A 431 -22.42 9.57 -14.03
CA PRO A 431 -23.45 10.00 -13.10
C PRO A 431 -24.41 8.86 -12.74
N LEU A 432 -24.74 8.71 -11.46
CA LEU A 432 -25.69 7.71 -10.97
C LEU A 432 -27.03 7.78 -11.72
N ARG A 433 -27.46 9.00 -12.07
CA ARG A 433 -28.65 9.25 -12.90
C ARG A 433 -28.65 8.42 -14.19
N LYS A 434 -27.53 8.37 -14.91
CA LYS A 434 -27.43 7.69 -16.21
C LYS A 434 -27.65 6.18 -16.09
N ALA A 435 -27.11 5.56 -15.04
CA ALA A 435 -27.30 4.13 -14.80
C ALA A 435 -28.74 3.80 -14.40
N LEU A 436 -29.37 4.68 -13.60
CA LEU A 436 -30.79 4.54 -13.24
C LEU A 436 -31.72 4.76 -14.44
N GLU A 437 -31.39 5.69 -15.35
CA GLU A 437 -32.10 5.90 -16.62
C GLU A 437 -32.03 4.67 -17.54
N ASP A 438 -30.88 3.99 -17.61
CA ASP A 438 -30.73 2.72 -18.34
C ASP A 438 -31.64 1.62 -17.75
N LEU A 439 -31.68 1.51 -16.41
CA LEU A 439 -32.52 0.54 -15.71
C LEU A 439 -34.02 0.83 -15.91
N ILE A 440 -34.43 2.12 -15.85
CA ILE A 440 -35.80 2.59 -16.12
C ILE A 440 -36.25 2.20 -17.54
N ALA A 441 -35.37 2.35 -18.53
CA ALA A 441 -35.68 1.96 -19.91
C ALA A 441 -35.97 0.46 -20.01
N VAL A 442 -35.10 -0.39 -19.45
CA VAL A 442 -35.26 -1.85 -19.49
C VAL A 442 -36.46 -2.33 -18.69
N ALA A 443 -36.76 -1.70 -17.54
CA ALA A 443 -37.99 -2.00 -16.79
C ALA A 443 -39.26 -1.70 -17.60
N GLY A 444 -39.27 -0.61 -18.38
CA GLY A 444 -40.38 -0.27 -19.28
C GLY A 444 -40.57 -1.24 -20.44
N GLU A 445 -39.49 -1.89 -20.90
CA GLU A 445 -39.56 -3.00 -21.86
C GLU A 445 -40.07 -4.31 -21.23
N ARG A 446 -40.09 -4.42 -19.89
CA ARG A 446 -40.39 -5.65 -19.14
C ARG A 446 -41.36 -5.40 -17.97
N PRO A 447 -42.58 -4.91 -18.23
CA PRO A 447 -43.55 -4.54 -17.18
C PRO A 447 -44.03 -5.70 -16.29
N GLN A 448 -43.66 -6.95 -16.60
CA GLN A 448 -43.90 -8.11 -15.73
C GLN A 448 -42.80 -8.35 -14.68
N GLU A 449 -41.59 -7.85 -14.91
CA GLU A 449 -40.42 -8.05 -14.04
C GLU A 449 -40.40 -7.02 -12.91
N LEU A 450 -39.83 -7.42 -11.76
CA LEU A 450 -39.43 -6.52 -10.69
C LEU A 450 -37.90 -6.43 -10.71
N LEU A 451 -37.37 -5.22 -10.71
CA LEU A 451 -35.94 -4.95 -10.51
C LEU A 451 -35.75 -4.26 -9.16
N LEU A 452 -34.70 -4.62 -8.41
CA LEU A 452 -34.33 -3.96 -7.17
C LEU A 452 -33.07 -3.11 -7.32
N VAL A 453 -33.04 -1.93 -6.71
CA VAL A 453 -31.82 -1.15 -6.51
C VAL A 453 -31.55 -1.09 -5.01
N GLN A 454 -30.38 -1.57 -4.61
CA GLN A 454 -29.85 -1.50 -3.26
C GLN A 454 -28.81 -0.38 -3.21
N TYR A 455 -29.05 0.68 -2.44
CA TYR A 455 -28.00 1.64 -2.10
C TYR A 455 -27.17 1.14 -0.93
N GLN A 456 -25.85 1.14 -1.07
CA GLN A 456 -24.92 0.72 -0.03
C GLN A 456 -23.61 1.51 -0.14
N GLN A 457 -23.11 2.03 0.98
CA GLN A 457 -21.94 2.93 1.06
C GLN A 457 -22.11 4.25 0.28
N TYR A 458 -21.60 5.32 0.89
CA TYR A 458 -21.59 6.66 0.32
C TYR A 458 -20.18 7.24 0.39
N LEU A 459 -19.81 8.08 -0.58
CA LEU A 459 -18.51 8.77 -0.60
C LEU A 459 -18.71 10.28 -0.79
N PRO A 460 -18.47 11.12 0.24
CA PRO A 460 -18.12 10.76 1.62
C PRO A 460 -19.31 10.17 2.39
N ASP A 461 -19.04 9.26 3.33
CA ASP A 461 -20.07 8.57 4.12
C ASP A 461 -20.76 9.55 5.09
N THR A 462 -21.87 10.14 4.62
CA THR A 462 -22.49 11.31 5.23
C THR A 462 -23.99 11.36 4.93
N GLU A 463 -24.77 11.85 5.89
CA GLU A 463 -26.19 12.17 5.69
C GLU A 463 -26.44 13.25 4.62
N GLU A 464 -25.42 13.97 4.18
CA GLU A 464 -25.51 14.88 3.02
C GLU A 464 -25.41 14.14 1.69
N CYS A 465 -24.36 13.33 1.50
CA CYS A 465 -24.24 12.55 0.27
C CYS A 465 -25.38 11.53 0.11
N ARG A 466 -25.78 10.86 1.21
CA ARG A 466 -26.95 9.97 1.27
C ARG A 466 -28.22 10.65 0.74
N ARG A 467 -28.50 11.90 1.13
CA ARG A 467 -29.67 12.66 0.67
C ARG A 467 -29.59 13.00 -0.81
N GLU A 468 -28.42 13.41 -1.31
CA GLU A 468 -28.24 13.71 -2.73
C GLU A 468 -28.33 12.45 -3.61
N VAL A 469 -27.84 11.29 -3.16
CA VAL A 469 -28.06 9.99 -3.83
C VAL A 469 -29.54 9.65 -3.91
N TRP A 470 -30.27 9.71 -2.78
CA TRP A 470 -31.71 9.43 -2.75
C TRP A 470 -32.50 10.39 -3.65
N LYS A 471 -32.16 11.68 -3.65
CA LYS A 471 -32.75 12.73 -4.50
C LYS A 471 -32.66 12.44 -6.00
N VAL A 472 -31.56 11.86 -6.50
CA VAL A 472 -31.49 11.41 -7.91
C VAL A 472 -32.59 10.39 -8.22
N SER A 473 -32.89 9.50 -7.27
CA SER A 473 -33.95 8.49 -7.39
C SER A 473 -35.35 9.12 -7.39
N GLU A 474 -35.59 10.09 -6.50
CA GLU A 474 -36.86 10.81 -6.40
C GLU A 474 -37.12 11.67 -7.65
N GLU A 475 -36.09 12.35 -8.18
CA GLU A 475 -36.17 13.15 -9.41
C GLU A 475 -36.41 12.29 -10.68
N LEU A 476 -35.98 11.03 -10.67
CA LEU A 476 -36.30 10.04 -11.71
C LEU A 476 -37.66 9.34 -11.49
N GLY A 477 -38.34 9.61 -10.39
CA GLY A 477 -39.63 9.01 -10.06
C GLY A 477 -39.56 7.54 -9.64
N LEU A 478 -38.38 7.03 -9.24
CA LEU A 478 -38.18 5.63 -8.85
C LEU A 478 -38.89 5.25 -7.55
N MET A 479 -39.05 6.19 -6.62
CA MET A 479 -40.00 6.08 -5.51
C MET A 479 -40.22 7.44 -4.82
N LYS A 480 -41.21 7.50 -3.93
CA LYS A 480 -41.20 8.42 -2.79
C LYS A 480 -40.65 7.65 -1.59
N SER A 481 -39.59 8.15 -0.98
CA SER A 481 -38.81 7.46 0.06
C SER A 481 -39.64 6.56 1.01
N LEU A 482 -39.46 5.24 0.88
CA LEU A 482 -39.69 4.30 2.00
C LEU A 482 -38.48 4.32 2.94
N GLY A 483 -38.06 5.51 3.39
CA GLY A 483 -36.97 5.73 4.34
C GLY A 483 -35.57 5.82 3.74
N GLY A 484 -35.01 7.04 3.73
CA GLY A 484 -33.63 7.22 4.18
C GLY A 484 -33.67 7.26 5.71
N GLY A 485 -32.95 6.36 6.38
CA GLY A 485 -33.10 6.09 7.82
C GLY A 485 -33.92 4.83 8.14
N GLY A 486 -33.79 4.34 9.38
CA GLY A 486 -34.13 2.96 9.78
C GLY A 486 -35.60 2.51 9.61
N ASP A 487 -36.54 3.45 9.44
CA ASP A 487 -37.95 3.16 9.12
C ASP A 487 -38.12 2.39 7.79
N SER A 488 -37.11 2.37 6.93
CA SER A 488 -37.13 1.64 5.66
C SER A 488 -37.21 0.14 5.82
N CYS A 489 -36.43 -0.39 6.75
CA CYS A 489 -36.29 -1.82 6.95
C CYS A 489 -37.58 -2.43 7.49
N GLU A 490 -38.30 -1.71 8.36
CA GLU A 490 -39.63 -2.13 8.85
C GLU A 490 -40.69 -2.20 7.73
N LYS A 491 -40.51 -1.44 6.63
CA LYS A 491 -41.41 -1.46 5.47
C LYS A 491 -41.07 -2.55 4.45
N LEU A 492 -39.83 -3.05 4.45
CA LEU A 492 -39.43 -4.25 3.70
C LEU A 492 -40.00 -5.54 4.33
N ARG A 493 -40.12 -5.58 5.66
CA ARG A 493 -40.57 -6.77 6.40
C ARG A 493 -42.03 -7.12 6.06
N GLY A 494 -42.24 -8.28 5.46
CA GLY A 494 -43.55 -8.76 5.04
C GLY A 494 -44.12 -8.08 3.79
N LEU A 495 -43.35 -7.23 3.10
CA LEU A 495 -43.68 -6.76 1.77
C LEU A 495 -43.68 -7.95 0.80
N THR A 496 -44.68 -8.09 -0.08
CA THR A 496 -44.68 -9.11 -1.14
C THR A 496 -44.08 -8.58 -2.44
N VAL A 497 -43.76 -9.47 -3.39
CA VAL A 497 -43.33 -9.09 -4.75
C VAL A 497 -44.34 -8.15 -5.42
N GLY A 498 -45.65 -8.42 -5.27
CA GLY A 498 -46.72 -7.55 -5.77
C GLY A 498 -46.76 -6.18 -5.08
N GLY A 499 -46.54 -6.15 -3.76
CA GLY A 499 -46.39 -4.91 -3.02
C GLY A 499 -45.19 -4.09 -3.49
N ALA A 500 -44.03 -4.74 -3.66
CA ALA A 500 -42.81 -4.11 -4.17
C ALA A 500 -43.00 -3.57 -5.60
N LYS A 501 -43.70 -4.31 -6.47
CA LYS A 501 -44.11 -3.84 -7.80
C LYS A 501 -44.98 -2.58 -7.74
N GLU A 502 -46.04 -2.56 -6.93
CA GLU A 502 -46.91 -1.38 -6.84
C GLU A 502 -46.20 -0.17 -6.22
N HIS A 503 -45.28 -0.38 -5.27
CA HIS A 503 -44.43 0.67 -4.71
C HIS A 503 -43.39 1.20 -5.71
N GLY A 504 -42.75 0.34 -6.50
CA GLY A 504 -41.72 0.67 -7.50
C GLY A 504 -42.26 0.99 -8.90
N LYS A 505 -43.55 1.31 -9.03
CA LYS A 505 -44.29 1.38 -10.30
C LYS A 505 -43.97 2.66 -11.09
N LEU A 506 -43.39 2.49 -12.28
CA LEU A 506 -42.92 3.57 -13.13
C LEU A 506 -43.99 4.07 -14.11
N ALA A 507 -43.84 5.31 -14.57
CA ALA A 507 -44.73 5.93 -15.56
C ALA A 507 -44.72 5.23 -16.94
N ASN A 508 -43.68 4.43 -17.25
CA ASN A 508 -43.59 3.61 -18.45
C ASN A 508 -44.18 2.19 -18.28
N GLY A 509 -44.70 1.85 -17.09
CA GLY A 509 -45.26 0.54 -16.77
C GLY A 509 -44.27 -0.48 -16.20
N GLY A 510 -42.97 -0.16 -16.13
CA GLY A 510 -41.97 -0.98 -15.46
C GLY A 510 -42.05 -0.93 -13.94
N HIS A 511 -41.33 -1.84 -13.27
CA HIS A 511 -41.24 -1.88 -11.80
C HIS A 511 -39.77 -1.89 -11.33
N ILE A 512 -39.35 -0.82 -10.64
CA ILE A 512 -38.06 -0.73 -9.95
C ILE A 512 -38.30 -0.32 -8.50
N PHE A 513 -37.95 -1.19 -7.55
CA PHE A 513 -38.07 -0.90 -6.13
C PHE A 513 -36.69 -0.58 -5.53
N VAL A 514 -36.55 0.63 -4.97
CA VAL A 514 -35.29 1.14 -4.43
C VAL A 514 -35.28 1.05 -2.89
N PHE A 515 -34.22 0.50 -2.32
CA PHE A 515 -34.02 0.45 -0.87
C PHE A 515 -32.55 0.69 -0.51
N GLU A 516 -32.26 0.80 0.79
CA GLU A 516 -30.92 1.01 1.32
C GLU A 516 -30.49 -0.20 2.16
N ALA A 517 -29.24 -0.64 1.99
CA ALA A 517 -28.63 -1.72 2.74
C ALA A 517 -28.24 -1.27 4.16
N GLY A 518 -28.16 -2.24 5.06
CA GLY A 518 -27.73 -2.04 6.44
C GLY A 518 -28.33 -3.11 7.34
N ASP A 519 -27.77 -3.25 8.54
CA ASP A 519 -28.02 -4.38 9.46
C ASP A 519 -29.51 -4.67 9.72
N ASN A 520 -30.37 -3.65 9.67
CA ASN A 520 -31.81 -3.80 9.90
C ASN A 520 -32.61 -4.30 8.68
N CYS A 521 -32.07 -4.12 7.46
CA CYS A 521 -32.72 -4.36 6.16
C CYS A 521 -32.22 -5.64 5.49
N THR A 522 -30.89 -5.81 5.44
CA THR A 522 -30.20 -6.93 4.79
C THR A 522 -29.44 -7.74 5.83
N LEU A 523 -29.36 -9.05 5.61
CA LEU A 523 -28.59 -9.97 6.43
C LEU A 523 -27.44 -10.52 5.57
N GLY A 524 -26.34 -9.77 5.52
CA GLY A 524 -25.14 -10.12 4.73
C GLY A 524 -24.42 -11.34 5.30
N ARG A 525 -24.09 -12.33 4.46
CA ARG A 525 -23.28 -13.48 4.86
C ARG A 525 -22.36 -13.98 3.74
N GLY A 526 -21.11 -14.26 4.12
CA GLY A 526 -20.05 -14.81 3.27
C GLY A 526 -18.88 -13.84 3.13
N ASN A 527 -17.71 -14.21 3.66
CA ASN A 527 -16.45 -13.49 3.53
C ASN A 527 -15.37 -14.45 3.02
N LEU A 528 -15.55 -14.92 1.78
CA LEU A 528 -14.65 -15.88 1.14
C LEU A 528 -13.94 -15.23 -0.06
N ASN A 529 -12.68 -15.61 -0.23
CA ASN A 529 -11.71 -14.85 -1.02
C ASN A 529 -10.97 -15.81 -1.95
N CYS A 530 -10.67 -15.40 -3.19
CA CYS A 530 -9.98 -16.29 -4.14
C CYS A 530 -8.56 -16.65 -3.69
N TYR A 531 -7.89 -15.74 -2.97
CA TYR A 531 -6.52 -15.91 -2.53
C TYR A 531 -6.46 -16.15 -1.03
N THR A 532 -5.70 -17.17 -0.61
CA THR A 532 -5.47 -17.50 0.80
C THR A 532 -4.00 -17.85 1.01
N LYS A 533 -3.48 -17.62 2.21
CA LYS A 533 -2.20 -18.19 2.64
C LYS A 533 -2.48 -19.38 3.54
N PRO A 534 -2.07 -20.62 3.19
CA PRO A 534 -1.89 -21.66 4.18
C PRO A 534 -0.66 -21.31 5.03
N ASP A 535 -0.85 -21.19 6.35
CA ASP A 535 0.19 -20.87 7.34
C ASP A 535 0.96 -19.56 7.06
N ASP A 536 2.11 -19.35 7.73
CA ASP A 536 3.04 -18.22 7.53
C ASP A 536 3.77 -18.24 6.16
N SER A 537 3.15 -18.80 5.12
CA SER A 537 3.76 -18.95 3.81
C SER A 537 3.81 -17.61 3.04
N GLN A 538 4.88 -17.42 2.28
CA GLN A 538 5.07 -16.22 1.44
C GLN A 538 4.32 -16.29 0.09
N THR A 539 3.50 -17.31 -0.12
CA THR A 539 2.86 -17.62 -1.40
C THR A 539 1.37 -17.88 -1.20
N PHE A 540 0.53 -17.14 -1.91
CA PHE A 540 -0.90 -17.41 -1.93
C PHE A 540 -1.21 -18.71 -2.68
N GLU A 541 -2.14 -19.50 -2.15
CA GLU A 541 -2.93 -20.40 -2.96
C GLU A 541 -4.03 -19.59 -3.66
N SER A 542 -4.28 -19.90 -4.92
CA SER A 542 -5.34 -19.28 -5.74
C SER A 542 -6.55 -20.20 -5.87
N CYS A 543 -7.74 -19.63 -6.00
CA CYS A 543 -8.98 -20.36 -6.22
C CYS A 543 -9.10 -21.06 -7.59
N PHE A 544 -8.08 -20.99 -8.45
CA PHE A 544 -8.03 -21.71 -9.71
C PHE A 544 -7.90 -23.23 -9.47
N PRO A 545 -8.50 -24.09 -10.32
CA PRO A 545 -8.24 -25.52 -10.29
C PRO A 545 -6.74 -25.82 -10.48
N ALA A 546 -6.18 -26.70 -9.64
CA ALA A 546 -4.81 -27.16 -9.82
C ALA A 546 -4.61 -27.78 -11.22
N THR A 547 -3.48 -27.51 -11.88
CA THR A 547 -3.24 -27.87 -13.28
C THR A 547 -3.48 -29.36 -13.56
N GLY A 548 -4.52 -29.68 -14.32
CA GLY A 548 -4.95 -31.05 -14.63
C GLY A 548 -6.10 -31.60 -13.77
N SER A 549 -6.56 -30.85 -12.77
CA SER A 549 -7.84 -31.09 -12.08
C SER A 549 -9.02 -30.79 -13.01
N SER A 550 -10.08 -31.59 -12.91
CA SER A 550 -11.39 -31.33 -13.52
C SER A 550 -12.45 -30.92 -12.49
N GLY A 551 -12.06 -30.72 -11.23
CA GLY A 551 -12.93 -30.31 -10.13
C GLY A 551 -12.67 -28.87 -9.69
N PRO A 552 -13.55 -28.31 -8.84
CA PRO A 552 -13.34 -27.00 -8.23
C PRO A 552 -12.08 -27.00 -7.34
N SER A 553 -11.55 -25.81 -7.04
CA SER A 553 -10.56 -25.65 -5.97
C SER A 553 -11.21 -25.85 -4.59
N ALA A 554 -10.40 -25.99 -3.55
CA ALA A 554 -10.89 -26.09 -2.18
C ALA A 554 -11.75 -24.87 -1.79
N GLY A 555 -11.27 -23.65 -2.08
CA GLY A 555 -12.00 -22.41 -1.81
C GLY A 555 -13.32 -22.27 -2.57
N VAL A 556 -13.39 -22.69 -3.85
CA VAL A 556 -14.66 -22.74 -4.61
C VAL A 556 -15.61 -23.77 -4.01
N THR A 557 -15.10 -24.91 -3.54
CA THR A 557 -15.91 -25.95 -2.89
C THR A 557 -16.51 -25.42 -1.59
N GLU A 558 -15.67 -24.88 -0.70
CA GLU A 558 -16.06 -24.26 0.57
C GLU A 558 -17.06 -23.13 0.36
N MET A 559 -16.87 -22.31 -0.67
CA MET A 559 -17.78 -21.21 -1.01
C MET A 559 -19.15 -21.71 -1.46
N VAL A 560 -19.22 -22.71 -2.33
CA VAL A 560 -20.53 -23.24 -2.78
C VAL A 560 -21.21 -24.08 -1.68
N ASP A 561 -20.46 -24.82 -0.87
CA ASP A 561 -20.99 -25.47 0.34
C ASP A 561 -21.51 -24.45 1.37
N THR A 562 -20.82 -23.33 1.56
CA THR A 562 -21.26 -22.23 2.43
C THR A 562 -22.54 -21.59 1.87
N LEU A 563 -22.61 -21.31 0.56
CA LEU A 563 -23.79 -20.76 -0.09
C LEU A 563 -25.01 -21.70 0.03
N VAL A 564 -24.83 -22.99 -0.24
CA VAL A 564 -25.90 -24.00 -0.07
C VAL A 564 -26.29 -24.11 1.41
N GLY A 565 -25.34 -24.25 2.33
CA GLY A 565 -25.62 -24.38 3.76
C GLY A 565 -26.29 -23.15 4.37
N LEU A 566 -26.01 -21.95 3.86
CA LEU A 566 -26.74 -20.72 4.21
C LEU A 566 -28.14 -20.69 3.61
N ALA A 567 -28.32 -21.19 2.38
CA ALA A 567 -29.60 -21.27 1.70
C ALA A 567 -30.50 -22.42 2.18
N SER A 568 -29.96 -23.42 2.89
CA SER A 568 -30.74 -24.45 3.60
C SER A 568 -31.29 -23.97 4.95
N VAL A 569 -30.94 -22.76 5.40
CA VAL A 569 -31.55 -22.13 6.58
C VAL A 569 -32.86 -21.45 6.16
N LEU A 570 -33.88 -21.54 7.02
CA LEU A 570 -35.13 -20.81 6.83
C LEU A 570 -34.90 -19.29 6.68
N PRO A 571 -35.82 -18.57 6.00
CA PRO A 571 -35.83 -17.11 5.99
C PRO A 571 -35.60 -16.50 7.37
N PRO A 572 -34.90 -15.34 7.48
CA PRO A 572 -34.82 -14.60 8.72
C PRO A 572 -36.23 -14.36 9.29
N GLU A 573 -36.50 -14.84 10.51
CA GLU A 573 -37.81 -14.69 11.16
C GLU A 573 -38.19 -13.22 11.38
N ASP A 574 -37.20 -12.32 11.35
CA ASP A 574 -37.36 -10.87 11.38
C ASP A 574 -37.72 -10.24 10.01
N GLY A 575 -37.85 -11.01 8.94
CA GLY A 575 -38.31 -10.54 7.63
C GLY A 575 -37.27 -9.78 6.79
N ARG A 576 -35.99 -9.75 7.19
CA ARG A 576 -34.91 -9.15 6.38
C ARG A 576 -34.65 -9.91 5.08
N LEU A 577 -34.12 -9.20 4.09
CA LEU A 577 -33.56 -9.80 2.87
C LEU A 577 -32.25 -10.51 3.23
N LEU A 578 -32.17 -11.84 3.05
CA LEU A 578 -30.88 -12.55 3.16
C LEU A 578 -30.04 -12.23 1.92
N SER A 579 -28.85 -11.67 2.12
CA SER A 579 -27.91 -11.36 1.04
C SER A 579 -26.67 -12.25 1.16
N THR A 580 -26.49 -13.17 0.22
CA THR A 580 -25.34 -14.09 0.20
C THR A 580 -24.32 -13.68 -0.84
N ALA A 581 -23.03 -13.69 -0.46
CA ALA A 581 -21.93 -13.37 -1.34
C ALA A 581 -21.56 -14.59 -2.21
N GLY A 582 -22.14 -14.68 -3.41
CA GLY A 582 -21.69 -15.55 -4.50
C GLY A 582 -20.57 -14.94 -5.35
N HIS A 583 -19.86 -13.96 -4.78
CA HIS A 583 -18.87 -13.10 -5.41
C HIS A 583 -17.58 -13.13 -4.59
N TRP A 584 -16.43 -12.79 -5.18
CA TRP A 584 -15.17 -12.79 -4.44
C TRP A 584 -15.10 -11.54 -3.55
N GLN A 585 -14.58 -11.72 -2.34
CA GLN A 585 -14.10 -10.60 -1.52
C GLN A 585 -12.57 -10.62 -1.49
N TYR A 586 -11.99 -9.44 -1.30
CA TYR A 586 -10.55 -9.26 -1.16
C TYR A 586 -10.22 -8.28 -0.04
N ASN A 587 -9.38 -8.74 0.88
CA ASN A 587 -8.65 -7.87 1.79
C ASN A 587 -7.38 -7.32 1.11
N LEU A 588 -6.65 -6.48 1.84
CA LEU A 588 -5.46 -5.78 1.36
C LEU A 588 -4.30 -6.71 1.01
N GLU A 589 -4.13 -7.79 1.78
CA GLU A 589 -3.10 -8.80 1.59
C GLU A 589 -3.37 -9.59 0.29
N GLN A 590 -4.63 -9.99 0.06
CA GLN A 590 -5.06 -10.76 -1.10
C GLN A 590 -4.94 -9.98 -2.42
N PHE A 591 -5.00 -8.65 -2.38
CA PHE A 591 -4.67 -7.81 -3.53
C PHE A 591 -3.23 -8.03 -4.01
N THR A 592 -2.27 -8.31 -3.12
CA THR A 592 -0.90 -8.66 -3.55
C THR A 592 -0.86 -9.99 -4.33
N GLY A 593 -1.75 -10.94 -4.00
CA GLY A 593 -2.00 -12.14 -4.80
C GLY A 593 -2.52 -11.82 -6.20
N ILE A 594 -3.56 -10.97 -6.32
CA ILE A 594 -4.09 -10.52 -7.63
C ILE A 594 -2.98 -9.89 -8.49
N LEU A 595 -2.10 -9.09 -7.88
CA LEU A 595 -0.94 -8.51 -8.58
C LEU A 595 0.08 -9.57 -9.01
N GLN A 596 0.43 -10.51 -8.12
CA GLN A 596 1.38 -11.60 -8.35
C GLN A 596 0.94 -12.52 -9.50
N TYR A 597 -0.35 -12.86 -9.56
CA TYR A 597 -0.94 -13.68 -10.63
C TYR A 597 -1.38 -12.87 -11.87
N HIS A 598 -1.14 -11.56 -11.88
CA HIS A 598 -1.60 -10.61 -12.92
C HIS A 598 -3.12 -10.69 -13.21
N SER A 599 -3.93 -11.02 -12.20
CA SER A 599 -5.37 -11.30 -12.35
C SER A 599 -6.28 -10.06 -12.21
N SER A 600 -7.59 -10.29 -12.09
CA SER A 600 -8.67 -9.32 -11.85
C SER A 600 -9.92 -10.04 -11.34
N LEU A 601 -10.87 -9.35 -10.67
CA LEU A 601 -12.15 -9.95 -10.24
C LEU A 601 -12.86 -10.71 -11.37
N LEU A 602 -12.91 -10.13 -12.58
CA LEU A 602 -13.48 -10.79 -13.76
C LEU A 602 -12.75 -12.10 -14.15
N MET A 603 -11.42 -12.10 -14.10
CA MET A 603 -10.60 -13.30 -14.36
C MET A 603 -10.76 -14.33 -13.25
N ASP A 604 -10.88 -13.90 -11.99
CA ASP A 604 -10.95 -14.79 -10.84
C ASP A 604 -12.28 -15.54 -10.76
N VAL A 605 -13.40 -14.90 -11.13
CA VAL A 605 -14.68 -15.60 -11.36
C VAL A 605 -14.55 -16.62 -12.49
N TYR A 606 -13.97 -16.21 -13.63
CA TYR A 606 -13.91 -17.03 -14.84
C TYR A 606 -12.97 -18.26 -14.70
N PHE A 607 -11.76 -18.09 -14.16
CA PHE A 607 -10.78 -19.18 -14.03
C PHE A 607 -11.02 -20.11 -12.84
N SER A 608 -11.78 -19.67 -11.83
CA SER A 608 -12.27 -20.55 -10.76
C SER A 608 -13.51 -21.37 -11.16
N ASP A 609 -14.16 -20.96 -12.26
CA ASP A 609 -15.46 -21.45 -12.73
C ASP A 609 -16.57 -21.38 -11.67
N LEU A 610 -16.44 -20.44 -10.70
CA LEU A 610 -17.29 -20.31 -9.51
C LEU A 610 -18.79 -20.34 -9.87
N HIS A 611 -19.20 -19.57 -10.87
CA HIS A 611 -20.59 -19.50 -11.31
C HIS A 611 -21.09 -20.81 -11.93
N HIS A 612 -20.23 -21.69 -12.44
CA HIS A 612 -20.65 -23.03 -12.84
C HIS A 612 -21.06 -23.87 -11.63
N TRP A 613 -20.27 -23.83 -10.56
CA TRP A 613 -20.51 -24.63 -9.36
C TRP A 613 -21.73 -24.10 -8.59
N ILE A 614 -21.90 -22.78 -8.50
CA ILE A 614 -23.13 -22.13 -8.03
C ILE A 614 -24.33 -22.56 -8.89
N ALA A 615 -24.22 -22.46 -10.23
CA ALA A 615 -25.31 -22.86 -11.14
C ALA A 615 -25.66 -24.34 -11.05
N ASN A 616 -24.67 -25.23 -10.83
CA ASN A 616 -24.90 -26.66 -10.69
C ASN A 616 -25.71 -26.96 -9.41
N ARG A 617 -25.38 -26.29 -8.31
CA ARG A 617 -25.94 -26.54 -6.96
C ARG A 617 -27.10 -25.63 -6.57
N THR A 618 -27.58 -24.75 -7.47
CA THR A 618 -28.76 -23.89 -7.25
C THR A 618 -30.03 -24.67 -6.83
N GLN A 619 -30.14 -25.95 -7.19
CA GLN A 619 -31.27 -26.81 -6.82
C GLN A 619 -31.20 -27.33 -5.37
N GLU A 620 -30.07 -27.19 -4.69
CA GLU A 620 -29.89 -27.50 -3.25
C GLU A 620 -30.20 -26.28 -2.36
N MET A 621 -30.43 -25.11 -2.96
CA MET A 621 -30.67 -23.85 -2.26
C MET A 621 -32.17 -23.67 -2.03
N ASP A 622 -32.65 -24.04 -0.84
CA ASP A 622 -34.08 -23.95 -0.50
C ASP A 622 -34.58 -22.49 -0.37
N TYR A 623 -33.71 -21.59 0.08
CA TYR A 623 -34.01 -20.18 0.28
C TYR A 623 -32.83 -19.28 -0.10
N VAL A 624 -33.07 -18.37 -1.05
CA VAL A 624 -32.14 -17.29 -1.43
C VAL A 624 -32.97 -16.02 -1.51
N GLY A 625 -32.47 -14.93 -0.91
CA GLY A 625 -33.03 -13.60 -1.13
C GLY A 625 -32.30 -12.91 -2.28
N LEU A 626 -31.11 -12.36 -1.98
CA LEU A 626 -30.20 -11.74 -2.94
C LEU A 626 -28.93 -12.58 -3.03
N LEU A 627 -28.63 -13.14 -4.20
CA LEU A 627 -27.36 -13.78 -4.49
C LEU A 627 -26.46 -12.77 -5.23
N GLY A 628 -25.53 -12.15 -4.50
CA GLY A 628 -24.57 -11.19 -5.06
C GLY A 628 -23.51 -11.90 -5.89
N LEU A 629 -23.38 -11.56 -7.17
CA LEU A 629 -22.41 -12.14 -8.10
C LEU A 629 -21.48 -11.07 -8.68
N ASP A 630 -20.19 -11.36 -8.78
CA ASP A 630 -19.23 -10.65 -9.64
C ASP A 630 -19.33 -11.23 -11.05
N ASN A 631 -19.35 -10.41 -12.08
CA ASN A 631 -19.51 -10.82 -13.49
C ASN A 631 -20.79 -11.64 -13.72
N VAL A 632 -21.95 -11.04 -13.49
CA VAL A 632 -23.26 -11.70 -13.72
C VAL A 632 -23.44 -12.21 -15.16
N CYS A 633 -22.68 -11.68 -16.13
CA CYS A 633 -22.66 -12.18 -17.50
C CYS A 633 -21.91 -13.51 -17.70
N ASP A 634 -21.06 -13.95 -16.77
CA ASP A 634 -20.67 -15.36 -16.73
C ASP A 634 -21.82 -16.18 -16.12
N ARG A 635 -22.50 -16.98 -16.95
CA ARG A 635 -23.50 -17.99 -16.56
C ARG A 635 -24.73 -17.51 -15.76
N GLY A 636 -24.86 -16.23 -15.39
CA GLY A 636 -25.93 -15.70 -14.54
C GLY A 636 -27.34 -16.02 -15.03
N LEU A 637 -27.60 -15.94 -16.33
CA LEU A 637 -28.90 -16.33 -16.93
C LEU A 637 -29.25 -17.81 -16.66
N GLY A 638 -28.25 -18.68 -16.59
CA GLY A 638 -28.41 -20.09 -16.22
C GLY A 638 -28.76 -20.30 -14.74
N ILE A 639 -28.23 -19.46 -13.85
CA ILE A 639 -28.61 -19.42 -12.42
C ILE A 639 -30.04 -18.86 -12.29
N TYR A 640 -30.35 -17.75 -12.98
CA TYR A 640 -31.66 -17.08 -12.95
C TYR A 640 -32.78 -17.99 -13.39
N ASN A 641 -32.59 -18.75 -14.48
CA ASN A 641 -33.59 -19.71 -14.96
C ASN A 641 -33.87 -20.83 -13.94
N LYS A 642 -32.86 -21.28 -13.17
CA LYS A 642 -33.04 -22.29 -12.11
C LYS A 642 -33.75 -21.72 -10.89
N LEU A 643 -33.41 -20.50 -10.46
CA LEU A 643 -34.13 -19.80 -9.38
C LEU A 643 -35.60 -19.51 -9.78
N SER A 644 -35.84 -19.14 -11.04
CA SER A 644 -37.18 -18.92 -11.60
C SER A 644 -38.03 -20.20 -11.59
N GLN A 645 -37.47 -21.34 -11.99
CA GLN A 645 -38.16 -22.64 -11.87
C GLN A 645 -38.49 -22.95 -10.39
N ARG A 646 -37.57 -22.68 -9.47
CA ARG A 646 -37.79 -22.91 -8.03
C ARG A 646 -38.91 -22.02 -7.46
N ILE A 647 -39.06 -20.79 -7.94
CA ILE A 647 -40.21 -19.92 -7.62
C ILE A 647 -41.53 -20.56 -8.05
N GLU A 648 -41.62 -21.12 -9.25
CA GLU A 648 -42.83 -21.79 -9.74
C GLU A 648 -43.18 -23.04 -8.91
N GLU A 649 -42.17 -23.83 -8.53
CA GLU A 649 -42.31 -24.98 -7.62
C GLU A 649 -42.82 -24.57 -6.24
N LEU A 650 -42.18 -23.59 -5.60
CA LEU A 650 -42.59 -23.09 -4.27
C LEU A 650 -44.01 -22.48 -4.31
N SER A 651 -44.35 -21.80 -5.40
CA SER A 651 -45.71 -21.29 -5.65
C SER A 651 -46.72 -22.43 -5.84
N ALA A 652 -46.33 -23.57 -6.43
CA ALA A 652 -47.19 -24.74 -6.54
C ALA A 652 -47.42 -25.43 -5.18
N VAL A 653 -46.40 -25.52 -4.33
CA VAL A 653 -46.53 -26.08 -2.97
C VAL A 653 -47.48 -25.24 -2.10
N HIS A 654 -47.42 -23.92 -2.17
CA HIS A 654 -48.33 -23.03 -1.42
C HIS A 654 -49.79 -23.02 -1.92
N ARG A 655 -50.13 -23.85 -2.93
CA ARG A 655 -51.50 -24.00 -3.48
C ARG A 655 -52.14 -25.36 -3.19
N GLY A 656 -51.46 -26.26 -2.45
CA GLY A 656 -51.91 -27.63 -2.13
C GLY A 656 -52.10 -27.89 -0.65
#